data_AF-A0A177VEY7-F1
#
_entry.id   AF-A0A177VEY7-F1
#
_cell.length_a   1.000
_cell.length_b   1.000
_cell.length_c   1.000
_cell.angle_alpha   90.00
_cell.angle_beta   90.00
_cell.angle_gamma   90.00
#
_symmetry.space_group_name_H-M   'P 1'
#
loop_
_entity.id
_entity.type
_entity.pdbx_description
1 polymer ?
#
loop_
_entity_poly.entity_id
_entity_poly.type
_entity_poly.pdbx_seq_one_letter_code
_entity_poly.pdbx_strand_id
1 'polypeptide(L)'
;MALALADTDEDVLLKAYKLETQDAVTWSEATPADGDGDLTVGAGGGGGGGGATSGTGTGTGTGSATPNHLTSLAEQSDPLGLRPHLGHVRDLNPALRSNILLSSKQFDSKLFLSSVHPDATFADLSRGVRFLRQSVEQRSEALKVLVEQNFDRFVAVKATTDGVYREMKESDDGPLRDDSDYGAKELKELLAAASAKADQVFTPLLENSLKTLKLRSTLGVFERSKFFFNLPGTLSENIEAGRYDVALRDYKKGKFFLESKPGQLFAFNVPAAQSGDPTARGTLRQQEQQQRIFAKVWDAVEGTMQQMQARLFAMIQEPRRSVEDQEKTIELLLELNPKEDPVAVFLESQRNHMRSLMKKVYDSATKRMQAYAIQEMMPLDEKDKARNLQACIRLLQTHSKNFDKLHGWEHWKAIQDMVRSLSEVICQIMPSFWRIAKDHASGRLERGQGATNASLSPSNNKLSPGSSGSGTPNADRLNAQSRAWAMEALDSYVSILSQFFSLTDVAIIGRQPLSPLPRWVPKDSCSVSAAHWMRGILLELDESVQEICGLNVGGGSANASLKNLLANARFNMTEVLCNLWESDAAIFHMLEDWSLDTDAPSTTLFLRDLALFWRNNSREAFLIAGGKAADIQSRELSIAPEFTGRIKASFLNGLYTFLDGLVQLAFSEYDPLDPTTSTSEKVFADTKVSIDVRELDARILLGVTNIDHLRRTVLPSLFQQLTDSLHVKMHEDLKTVEEVAQQLDGILFDDYVKRKSDIISDILREGILSSGVNWSTIPKPSEVHPFIYNALLAMVQVHAQVRAVAKPLVNRTITALLELLAEVTYECFMEVPRFGMGGMLQATLEIEFVHQTLAQYVSKEAEQRLNKVYALLSSKFQRSNSSRSGNAAEEAELIRVELEAVKKTLSASRRMTALEYLCFRPVKSSRSIKKTS
;
A
#
# COMPACT_ATOMS: atom_id res chain seq x y z
N MET A 1 83.70 63.69 -88.79
CA MET A 1 84.40 64.28 -89.96
C MET A 1 83.33 64.66 -90.98
N ALA A 2 82.48 65.64 -90.64
CA ALA A 2 82.79 67.07 -90.71
C ALA A 2 82.75 67.67 -92.15
N LEU A 3 82.21 66.97 -93.15
CA LEU A 3 82.12 67.47 -94.54
C LEU A 3 80.77 67.24 -95.27
N ALA A 4 79.70 66.86 -94.57
CA ALA A 4 78.34 66.77 -95.17
C ALA A 4 77.27 67.59 -94.41
N LEU A 5 77.72 68.48 -93.50
CA LEU A 5 76.91 69.45 -92.77
C LEU A 5 76.92 70.84 -93.43
N ALA A 6 77.32 70.92 -94.70
CA ALA A 6 77.59 72.19 -95.37
C ALA A 6 76.47 72.68 -96.31
N ASP A 7 75.33 71.98 -96.41
CA ASP A 7 74.33 72.31 -97.44
C ASP A 7 72.86 72.15 -96.99
N THR A 8 72.61 72.30 -95.69
CA THR A 8 71.23 72.32 -95.16
C THR A 8 70.97 73.66 -94.50
N ASP A 9 70.06 74.44 -95.10
CA ASP A 9 69.57 75.72 -94.58
C ASP A 9 69.25 75.61 -93.08
N GLU A 10 70.00 76.37 -92.27
CA GLU A 10 69.96 76.38 -90.80
C GLU A 10 68.56 76.71 -90.26
N ASP A 11 67.73 77.41 -91.04
CA ASP A 11 66.32 77.71 -90.74
C ASP A 11 65.43 76.47 -90.66
N VAL A 12 65.74 75.39 -91.39
CA VAL A 12 64.91 74.17 -91.41
C VAL A 12 65.12 73.35 -90.14
N LEU A 13 66.35 73.31 -89.61
CA LEU A 13 66.68 72.63 -88.36
C LEU A 13 66.12 73.37 -87.14
N LEU A 14 66.19 74.70 -87.13
CA LEU A 14 65.58 75.54 -86.08
C LEU A 14 64.06 75.36 -86.01
N LYS A 15 63.40 75.18 -87.15
CA LYS A 15 61.95 74.98 -87.25
C LYS A 15 61.51 73.55 -86.92
N ALA A 16 62.32 72.54 -87.24
CA ALA A 16 62.04 71.14 -86.92
C ALA A 16 62.12 70.86 -85.40
N TYR A 17 63.06 71.50 -84.71
CA TYR A 17 63.24 71.36 -83.25
C TYR A 17 62.64 72.52 -82.43
N LYS A 18 62.00 73.50 -83.09
CA LYS A 18 61.26 74.64 -82.49
C LYS A 18 62.04 75.41 -81.40
N LEU A 19 63.28 75.79 -81.68
CA LEU A 19 64.10 76.60 -80.76
C LEU A 19 64.12 78.07 -81.21
N GLU A 20 63.94 79.01 -80.26
CA GLU A 20 63.69 80.44 -80.56
C GLU A 20 64.96 81.30 -80.74
N THR A 21 66.14 80.92 -80.23
CA THR A 21 67.41 81.65 -80.44
C THR A 21 68.64 80.73 -80.34
N GLN A 22 69.76 81.15 -80.95
CA GLN A 22 70.98 80.35 -81.18
C GLN A 22 71.81 79.99 -79.92
N ASP A 23 71.58 80.60 -78.76
CA ASP A 23 72.38 80.37 -77.54
C ASP A 23 71.48 80.10 -76.31
N ALA A 24 71.04 78.85 -76.14
CA ALA A 24 70.38 78.40 -74.91
C ALA A 24 71.17 77.27 -74.24
N VAL A 25 71.58 77.51 -72.99
CA VAL A 25 72.59 76.76 -72.21
C VAL A 25 72.04 75.51 -71.49
N THR A 26 70.78 75.12 -71.71
CA THR A 26 70.22 73.89 -71.11
C THR A 26 69.24 73.20 -72.04
N TRP A 27 69.56 71.95 -72.41
CA TRP A 27 68.68 71.01 -73.08
C TRP A 27 67.89 70.23 -72.02
N SER A 28 66.56 70.40 -71.92
CA SER A 28 65.73 69.62 -71.00
C SER A 28 65.08 68.45 -71.74
N GLU A 29 65.57 67.24 -71.50
CA GLU A 29 64.96 66.00 -71.96
C GLU A 29 63.66 65.74 -71.19
N ALA A 30 62.54 65.61 -71.91
CA ALA A 30 61.24 65.31 -71.33
C ALA A 30 61.07 63.79 -71.19
N THR A 31 61.00 63.33 -69.94
CA THR A 31 60.35 62.08 -69.51
C THR A 31 59.24 62.45 -68.52
N PRO A 32 58.34 61.56 -68.05
CA PRO A 32 57.70 60.34 -68.60
C PRO A 32 56.15 60.42 -68.39
N ALA A 33 55.39 59.35 -68.55
CA ALA A 33 54.10 59.22 -67.84
C ALA A 33 53.69 57.74 -67.62
N ASP A 34 54.20 57.16 -66.53
CA ASP A 34 53.46 56.22 -65.70
C ASP A 34 52.83 57.02 -64.55
N GLY A 35 51.63 56.63 -64.09
CA GLY A 35 50.98 57.29 -62.95
C GLY A 35 49.68 56.63 -62.50
N ASP A 36 49.82 55.68 -61.59
CA ASP A 36 48.81 55.33 -60.58
C ASP A 36 48.47 56.56 -59.70
N GLY A 37 47.23 56.65 -59.22
CA GLY A 37 46.81 57.72 -58.32
C GLY A 37 45.36 57.63 -57.88
N ASP A 38 45.17 56.89 -56.78
CA ASP A 38 44.08 56.94 -55.80
C ASP A 38 43.33 58.29 -55.69
N LEU A 39 42.00 58.24 -55.50
CA LEU A 39 41.34 58.85 -54.33
C LEU A 39 39.80 58.69 -54.34
N THR A 40 39.35 58.43 -53.13
CA THR A 40 38.04 58.03 -52.61
C THR A 40 36.94 59.10 -52.58
N VAL A 41 35.73 58.57 -52.33
CA VAL A 41 34.52 59.18 -51.73
C VAL A 41 33.54 59.86 -52.69
N GLY A 42 32.37 59.25 -52.80
CA GLY A 42 31.22 59.79 -53.53
C GLY A 42 30.34 60.69 -52.68
N ALA A 43 29.48 61.43 -53.38
CA ALA A 43 28.13 61.77 -52.94
C ALA A 43 27.37 62.40 -54.11
N GLY A 44 26.08 62.05 -54.22
CA GLY A 44 25.05 63.03 -54.55
C GLY A 44 24.77 63.32 -56.02
N GLY A 45 23.91 62.49 -56.62
CA GLY A 45 22.56 62.96 -56.95
C GLY A 45 22.39 64.01 -58.05
N GLY A 46 21.94 63.52 -59.20
CA GLY A 46 20.59 63.85 -59.66
C GLY A 46 20.38 65.14 -60.44
N GLY A 47 20.12 64.96 -61.74
CA GLY A 47 18.94 65.56 -62.34
C GLY A 47 19.16 66.76 -63.24
N GLY A 48 19.22 66.48 -64.55
CA GLY A 48 18.28 67.07 -65.49
C GLY A 48 18.59 68.47 -66.03
N GLY A 49 19.08 68.47 -67.26
CA GLY A 49 18.37 69.18 -68.32
C GLY A 49 18.81 70.61 -68.63
N GLY A 50 19.58 70.72 -69.72
CA GLY A 50 19.14 71.54 -70.85
C GLY A 50 19.44 73.04 -70.79
N GLY A 51 20.61 73.40 -71.35
CA GLY A 51 20.70 74.27 -72.53
C GLY A 51 20.36 75.76 -72.36
N ALA A 52 21.34 76.62 -72.65
CA ALA A 52 21.29 77.50 -73.84
C ALA A 52 22.45 78.52 -73.86
N THR A 53 23.13 78.56 -75.02
CA THR A 53 23.53 79.78 -75.78
C THR A 53 24.51 80.76 -75.12
N SER A 54 25.79 80.84 -75.54
CA SER A 54 26.36 81.42 -76.78
C SER A 54 26.81 82.88 -76.61
N GLY A 55 28.07 83.17 -76.96
CA GLY A 55 28.46 84.49 -77.48
C GLY A 55 29.84 85.02 -77.11
N THR A 56 30.76 85.01 -78.09
CA THR A 56 31.87 85.97 -78.35
C THR A 56 33.06 85.98 -77.35
N GLY A 57 34.34 86.04 -77.73
CA GLY A 57 35.05 86.18 -79.00
C GLY A 57 36.57 86.38 -78.68
N THR A 58 37.41 86.35 -79.73
CA THR A 58 38.89 86.54 -79.75
C THR A 58 39.70 85.33 -79.26
N GLY A 59 40.36 84.55 -80.12
CA GLY A 59 41.46 84.91 -81.04
C GLY A 59 42.75 84.51 -80.32
N THR A 60 43.67 83.67 -80.79
CA THR A 60 44.24 83.39 -82.11
C THR A 60 45.11 82.13 -81.91
N GLY A 61 44.99 81.04 -82.68
CA GLY A 61 45.60 80.88 -84.00
C GLY A 61 47.13 80.88 -83.89
N THR A 62 47.86 79.79 -84.09
CA THR A 62 48.24 79.20 -85.40
C THR A 62 49.42 78.24 -85.13
N GLY A 63 49.79 77.23 -85.91
CA GLY A 63 49.41 76.71 -87.23
C GLY A 63 50.25 75.43 -87.45
N SER A 64 49.68 74.32 -87.94
CA SER A 64 49.54 73.99 -89.37
C SER A 64 50.86 73.82 -90.12
N ALA A 65 51.05 72.63 -90.70
CA ALA A 65 51.49 72.52 -92.08
C ALA A 65 50.67 71.43 -92.78
N THR A 66 49.67 71.88 -93.54
CA THR A 66 49.09 71.18 -94.69
C THR A 66 50.07 71.16 -95.86
N PRO A 67 49.75 70.47 -96.97
CA PRO A 67 49.43 71.25 -98.17
C PRO A 67 48.16 70.70 -98.86
N ASN A 68 47.12 71.53 -98.96
CA ASN A 68 46.82 72.34 -100.15
C ASN A 68 46.46 71.53 -101.39
N HIS A 69 45.17 71.21 -101.53
CA HIS A 69 44.46 71.20 -102.82
C HIS A 69 42.93 71.32 -102.57
N LEU A 70 42.47 72.48 -102.10
CA LEU A 70 41.03 72.82 -101.96
C LEU A 70 40.58 73.95 -102.92
N THR A 71 41.39 74.29 -103.92
CA THR A 71 41.17 75.49 -104.77
C THR A 71 40.62 75.22 -106.19
N SER A 72 40.09 74.03 -106.48
CA SER A 72 39.38 73.78 -107.77
C SER A 72 38.03 73.10 -107.52
N LEU A 73 37.22 73.76 -106.70
CA LEU A 73 35.93 73.28 -106.22
C LEU A 73 34.74 74.06 -106.83
N ALA A 74 35.00 74.92 -107.81
CA ALA A 74 34.00 75.81 -108.41
C ALA A 74 33.78 75.61 -109.91
N GLU A 75 34.55 74.73 -110.59
CA GLU A 75 34.46 74.54 -112.05
C GLU A 75 34.45 73.05 -112.47
N GLN A 76 34.19 72.12 -111.55
CA GLN A 76 34.14 70.70 -111.91
C GLN A 76 32.89 70.39 -112.74
N SER A 77 33.12 70.19 -114.03
CA SER A 77 32.20 69.55 -114.96
C SER A 77 31.80 68.16 -114.45
N ASP A 78 30.53 67.82 -114.56
CA ASP A 78 29.97 66.55 -114.08
C ASP A 78 30.74 65.33 -114.66
N PRO A 79 31.31 64.43 -113.83
CA PRO A 79 32.03 63.25 -114.31
C PRO A 79 31.14 62.26 -115.06
N LEU A 80 29.82 62.36 -114.94
CA LEU A 80 28.85 61.58 -115.73
C LEU A 80 28.43 62.29 -117.03
N GLY A 81 28.79 63.56 -117.23
CA GLY A 81 28.45 64.33 -118.43
C GLY A 81 26.94 64.55 -118.64
N LEU A 82 26.12 64.35 -117.60
CA LEU A 82 24.66 64.45 -117.66
C LEU A 82 24.14 65.84 -117.30
N ARG A 83 24.92 66.61 -116.54
CA ARG A 83 24.69 68.04 -116.31
C ARG A 83 25.91 68.85 -116.79
N PRO A 84 25.74 69.99 -117.48
CA PRO A 84 26.87 70.78 -117.97
C PRO A 84 27.79 71.28 -116.85
N HIS A 85 27.24 71.63 -115.68
CA HIS A 85 27.98 72.10 -114.51
C HIS A 85 27.26 71.62 -113.24
N LEU A 86 27.99 71.22 -112.19
CA LEU A 86 27.41 70.91 -110.88
C LEU A 86 26.81 72.19 -110.27
N GLY A 87 25.51 72.42 -110.49
CA GLY A 87 24.78 73.53 -109.88
C GLY A 87 24.86 73.48 -108.34
N HIS A 88 25.45 74.53 -107.76
CA HIS A 88 25.46 74.89 -106.33
C HIS A 88 25.81 73.77 -105.30
N VAL A 89 27.03 73.22 -105.41
CA VAL A 89 27.69 72.44 -104.32
C VAL A 89 27.90 73.29 -103.05
N ARG A 90 27.54 74.58 -103.02
CA ARG A 90 27.67 75.46 -101.85
C ARG A 90 26.58 75.25 -100.79
N ASP A 91 25.42 74.71 -101.15
CA ASP A 91 24.27 74.61 -100.23
C ASP A 91 24.14 73.23 -99.55
N LEU A 92 25.11 72.33 -99.78
CA LEU A 92 25.15 70.97 -99.22
C LEU A 92 26.09 70.88 -98.01
N ASN A 93 25.62 70.14 -96.99
CA ASN A 93 26.27 69.94 -95.69
C ASN A 93 27.78 69.58 -95.80
N PRO A 94 28.69 70.21 -95.03
CA PRO A 94 30.14 70.01 -95.16
C PRO A 94 30.61 68.57 -94.93
N ALA A 95 29.86 67.76 -94.15
CA ALA A 95 30.15 66.35 -93.94
C ALA A 95 29.77 65.46 -95.14
N LEU A 96 28.76 65.83 -95.92
CA LEU A 96 28.43 65.14 -97.17
C LEU A 96 29.39 65.56 -98.28
N ARG A 97 29.92 66.78 -98.20
CA ARG A 97 30.87 67.32 -99.17
C ARG A 97 32.11 66.44 -99.32
N SER A 98 32.68 65.91 -98.23
CA SER A 98 33.86 65.04 -98.28
C SER A 98 33.59 63.67 -98.91
N ASN A 99 32.34 63.18 -98.87
CA ASN A 99 31.96 61.88 -99.42
C ASN A 99 31.47 61.97 -100.88
N ILE A 100 31.10 63.17 -101.32
CA ILE A 100 30.64 63.47 -102.69
C ILE A 100 31.83 63.92 -103.57
N LEU A 101 32.92 64.43 -102.99
CA LEU A 101 34.08 64.87 -103.77
C LEU A 101 34.96 63.69 -104.21
N LEU A 102 35.12 63.51 -105.53
CA LEU A 102 35.94 62.43 -106.11
C LEU A 102 37.41 62.45 -105.67
N SER A 103 37.91 63.59 -105.17
CA SER A 103 39.31 63.72 -104.73
C SER A 103 39.54 63.26 -103.28
N SER A 104 38.51 62.80 -102.57
CA SER A 104 38.58 62.37 -101.17
C SER A 104 38.71 60.85 -101.04
N LYS A 105 39.56 60.37 -100.11
CA LYS A 105 39.73 58.93 -99.80
C LYS A 105 38.45 58.24 -99.28
N GLN A 106 37.46 59.02 -98.85
CA GLN A 106 36.17 58.53 -98.33
C GLN A 106 35.03 58.71 -99.35
N PHE A 107 35.34 58.84 -100.63
CA PHE A 107 34.34 58.95 -101.68
C PHE A 107 33.44 57.70 -101.73
N ASP A 108 32.14 57.91 -101.57
CA ASP A 108 31.14 56.86 -101.70
C ASP A 108 30.31 57.09 -102.97
N SER A 109 30.47 56.17 -103.93
CA SER A 109 29.79 56.23 -105.22
C SER A 109 28.26 56.21 -105.11
N LYS A 110 27.71 55.58 -104.06
CA LYS A 110 26.26 55.47 -103.87
C LYS A 110 25.67 56.80 -103.41
N LEU A 111 26.32 57.44 -102.43
CA LEU A 111 25.92 58.74 -101.91
C LEU A 111 26.10 59.86 -102.95
N PHE A 112 27.08 59.74 -103.84
CA PHE A 112 27.28 60.66 -104.95
C PHE A 112 26.10 60.65 -105.94
N LEU A 113 25.68 59.45 -106.39
CA LEU A 113 24.55 59.31 -107.31
C LEU A 113 23.24 59.79 -106.70
N SER A 114 22.99 59.46 -105.42
CA SER A 114 21.74 59.86 -104.76
C SER A 114 21.63 61.36 -104.50
N SER A 115 22.74 62.07 -104.31
CA SER A 115 22.73 63.48 -103.90
C SER A 115 22.86 64.48 -105.05
N VAL A 116 23.65 64.16 -106.08
CA VAL A 116 23.91 65.09 -107.20
C VAL A 116 22.98 64.83 -108.39
N HIS A 117 22.57 63.58 -108.59
CA HIS A 117 21.72 63.15 -109.72
C HIS A 117 20.49 62.35 -109.26
N PRO A 118 19.62 62.91 -108.39
CA PRO A 118 18.42 62.21 -107.93
C PRO A 118 17.44 61.88 -109.06
N ASP A 119 17.41 62.69 -110.12
CA ASP A 119 16.44 62.56 -111.22
C ASP A 119 16.96 61.73 -112.42
N ALA A 120 18.16 61.14 -112.31
CA ALA A 120 18.79 60.46 -113.44
C ALA A 120 18.16 59.08 -113.71
N THR A 121 17.69 58.85 -114.94
CA THR A 121 17.16 57.55 -115.35
C THR A 121 18.29 56.56 -115.70
N PHE A 122 18.00 55.26 -115.72
CA PHE A 122 18.99 54.23 -116.07
C PHE A 122 19.64 54.46 -117.45
N ALA A 123 18.88 54.99 -118.42
CA ALA A 123 19.40 55.32 -119.74
C ALA A 123 20.48 56.42 -119.67
N ASP A 124 20.30 57.41 -118.80
CA ASP A 124 21.26 58.49 -118.60
C ASP A 124 22.54 57.98 -117.92
N LEU A 125 22.42 57.17 -116.87
CA LEU A 125 23.55 56.54 -116.20
C LEU A 125 24.40 55.68 -117.15
N SER A 126 23.76 54.96 -118.08
CA SER A 126 24.48 54.16 -119.08
C SER A 126 25.30 55.03 -120.05
N ARG A 127 24.83 56.25 -120.35
CA ARG A 127 25.56 57.23 -121.15
C ARG A 127 26.76 57.80 -120.37
N GLY A 128 26.55 58.10 -119.08
CA GLY A 128 27.61 58.58 -118.20
C GLY A 128 28.75 57.56 -117.99
N VAL A 129 28.45 56.26 -117.93
CA VAL A 129 29.49 55.21 -117.86
C VAL A 129 30.38 55.19 -119.11
N ARG A 130 29.80 55.40 -120.31
CA ARG A 130 30.60 55.46 -121.55
C ARG A 130 31.50 56.69 -121.57
N PHE A 131 30.99 57.84 -121.15
CA PHE A 131 31.79 59.06 -121.03
C PHE A 131 32.95 58.90 -120.03
N LEU A 132 32.70 58.29 -118.87
CA LEU A 132 33.72 58.06 -117.85
C LEU A 132 34.85 57.16 -118.35
N ARG A 133 34.53 56.05 -119.05
CA ARG A 133 35.55 55.19 -119.66
C ARG A 133 36.44 55.96 -120.63
N GLN A 134 35.85 56.78 -121.48
CA GLN A 134 36.61 57.61 -122.43
C GLN A 134 37.49 58.65 -121.73
N SER A 135 37.01 59.24 -120.63
CA SER A 135 37.78 60.19 -119.82
C SER A 135 38.97 59.51 -119.11
N VAL A 136 38.81 58.27 -118.64
CA VAL A 136 39.92 57.50 -118.04
C VAL A 136 40.99 57.16 -119.07
N GLU A 137 40.60 56.77 -120.28
CA GLU A 137 41.52 56.49 -121.39
C GLU A 137 42.35 57.75 -121.78
N GLN A 138 41.74 58.93 -121.78
CA GLN A 138 42.48 60.19 -122.02
C GLN A 138 43.46 60.51 -120.88
N ARG A 139 43.10 60.21 -119.63
CA ARG A 139 43.99 60.46 -118.47
C ARG A 139 45.15 59.48 -118.39
N SER A 140 45.01 58.24 -118.86
CA SER A 140 46.10 57.27 -118.86
C SER A 140 47.22 57.64 -119.86
N GLU A 141 46.91 58.35 -120.94
CA GLU A 141 47.93 58.99 -121.80
C GLU A 141 48.68 60.11 -121.06
N ALA A 142 47.98 60.97 -120.33
CA ALA A 142 48.62 62.00 -119.50
C ALA A 142 49.47 61.40 -118.37
N LEU A 143 49.09 60.25 -117.82
CA LEU A 143 49.86 59.54 -116.78
C LEU A 143 51.18 58.97 -117.32
N LYS A 144 51.21 58.48 -118.57
CA LYS A 144 52.44 58.02 -119.22
C LYS A 144 53.47 59.15 -119.32
N VAL A 145 53.04 60.34 -119.72
CA VAL A 145 53.92 61.53 -119.80
C VAL A 145 54.45 61.93 -118.42
N LEU A 146 53.63 61.81 -117.36
CA LEU A 146 54.06 62.11 -115.99
C LEU A 146 55.12 61.12 -115.47
N VAL A 147 54.97 59.83 -115.81
CA VAL A 147 55.94 58.77 -115.47
C VAL A 147 57.25 58.94 -116.25
N GLU A 148 57.18 59.39 -117.51
CA GLU A 148 58.38 59.73 -118.29
C GLU A 148 59.16 60.91 -117.70
N GLN A 149 58.47 61.92 -117.16
CA GLN A 149 59.12 63.11 -116.60
C GLN A 149 59.67 62.93 -115.17
N ASN A 150 59.13 62.00 -114.39
CA ASN A 150 59.49 61.81 -112.97
C ASN A 150 59.88 60.36 -112.63
N PHE A 151 60.56 59.68 -113.55
CA PHE A 151 60.91 58.27 -113.43
C PHE A 151 61.79 57.97 -112.20
N ASP A 152 62.74 58.85 -111.88
CA ASP A 152 63.70 58.64 -110.77
C ASP A 152 63.01 58.48 -109.40
N ARG A 153 61.95 59.26 -109.13
CA ARG A 153 61.18 59.13 -107.88
C ARG A 153 60.42 57.81 -107.81
N PHE A 154 59.92 57.32 -108.94
CA PHE A 154 59.24 56.03 -109.01
C PHE A 154 60.20 54.86 -108.75
N VAL A 155 61.42 54.93 -109.31
CA VAL A 155 62.45 53.91 -109.05
C VAL A 155 62.87 53.93 -107.58
N ALA A 156 63.02 55.11 -106.97
CA ALA A 156 63.34 55.24 -105.55
C ALA A 156 62.27 54.58 -104.65
N VAL A 157 60.98 54.84 -104.90
CA VAL A 157 59.87 54.23 -104.13
C VAL A 157 59.82 52.71 -104.34
N LYS A 158 60.09 52.24 -105.55
CA LYS A 158 60.15 50.81 -105.82
C LYS A 158 61.34 50.16 -105.10
N ALA A 159 62.50 50.79 -105.13
CA ALA A 159 63.69 50.30 -104.44
C ALA A 159 63.51 50.22 -102.92
N THR A 160 62.84 51.20 -102.30
CA THR A 160 62.51 51.14 -100.86
C THR A 160 61.49 50.04 -100.56
N THR A 161 60.50 49.84 -101.45
CA THR A 161 59.48 48.79 -101.26
C THR A 161 60.10 47.39 -101.38
N ASP A 162 60.97 47.18 -102.38
CA ASP A 162 61.70 45.92 -102.56
C ASP A 162 62.73 45.69 -101.44
N GLY A 163 63.28 46.76 -100.86
CA GLY A 163 64.16 46.71 -99.68
C GLY A 163 63.44 46.19 -98.44
N VAL A 164 62.29 46.77 -98.09
CA VAL A 164 61.46 46.33 -96.94
C VAL A 164 61.00 44.88 -97.12
N TYR A 165 60.62 44.48 -98.33
CA TYR A 165 60.19 43.11 -98.60
C TYR A 165 61.32 42.08 -98.38
N ARG A 166 62.56 42.43 -98.74
CA ARG A 166 63.72 41.55 -98.53
C ARG A 166 64.07 41.43 -97.04
N GLU A 167 64.01 42.54 -96.32
CA GLU A 167 64.25 42.57 -94.87
C GLU A 167 63.22 41.74 -94.08
N MET A 168 61.95 41.78 -94.48
CA MET A 168 60.89 40.96 -93.87
C MET A 168 61.03 39.45 -94.13
N LYS A 169 61.84 39.05 -95.13
CA LYS A 169 62.04 37.64 -95.51
C LYS A 169 63.37 37.07 -95.02
N GLU A 170 64.43 37.86 -94.95
CA GLU A 170 65.80 37.39 -94.69
C GLU A 170 66.33 37.72 -93.28
N SER A 171 65.68 38.61 -92.51
CA SER A 171 66.08 38.89 -91.11
C SER A 171 65.63 37.80 -90.14
N ASP A 172 66.42 37.53 -89.11
CA ASP A 172 66.24 36.39 -88.17
C ASP A 172 64.99 36.52 -87.28
N ASP A 173 64.37 37.71 -87.23
CA ASP A 173 63.12 38.02 -86.50
C ASP A 173 61.95 38.33 -87.47
N GLY A 174 62.10 37.98 -88.75
CA GLY A 174 61.14 38.26 -89.80
C GLY A 174 59.90 37.36 -89.75
N PRO A 175 58.67 37.90 -89.74
CA PRO A 175 57.41 37.15 -89.54
C PRO A 175 56.99 36.22 -90.70
N LEU A 176 57.81 36.09 -91.75
CA LEU A 176 57.49 35.36 -92.98
C LEU A 176 58.41 34.14 -93.23
N ARG A 177 59.06 33.60 -92.19
CA ARG A 177 59.78 32.33 -92.26
C ARG A 177 58.82 31.13 -92.13
N ASP A 178 59.10 30.07 -92.87
CA ASP A 178 58.32 28.82 -92.82
C ASP A 178 58.40 28.10 -91.45
N ASP A 179 59.41 28.39 -90.61
CA ASP A 179 59.62 27.74 -89.31
C ASP A 179 58.70 28.27 -88.18
N SER A 180 58.10 29.46 -88.33
CA SER A 180 57.29 30.11 -87.29
C SER A 180 55.78 29.93 -87.46
N ASP A 181 55.33 28.98 -88.28
CA ASP A 181 53.92 28.55 -88.47
C ASP A 181 52.93 29.74 -88.50
N TYR A 182 53.37 30.85 -89.10
CA TYR A 182 52.68 32.14 -89.19
C TYR A 182 52.05 32.63 -87.86
N GLY A 183 52.70 32.39 -86.72
CA GLY A 183 52.23 32.86 -85.40
C GLY A 183 51.08 32.03 -84.79
N ALA A 184 50.68 30.91 -85.40
CA ALA A 184 49.53 30.10 -84.93
C ALA A 184 49.86 29.11 -83.79
N LYS A 185 51.14 28.95 -83.44
CA LYS A 185 51.59 27.98 -82.42
C LYS A 185 51.10 28.33 -81.01
N GLU A 186 51.18 29.61 -80.64
CA GLU A 186 50.82 30.09 -79.29
C GLU A 186 49.30 29.99 -79.03
N LEU A 187 48.48 30.23 -80.05
CA LEU A 187 47.02 30.11 -79.95
C LEU A 187 46.58 28.65 -79.71
N LYS A 188 47.23 27.69 -80.37
CA LYS A 188 46.90 26.26 -80.21
C LYS A 188 47.20 25.77 -78.80
N GLU A 189 48.28 26.22 -78.18
CA GLU A 189 48.60 25.86 -76.79
C GLU A 189 47.58 26.44 -75.80
N LEU A 190 47.18 27.70 -75.97
CA LEU A 190 46.15 28.32 -75.12
C LEU A 190 44.79 27.62 -75.21
N LEU A 191 44.38 27.19 -76.41
CA LEU A 191 43.11 26.50 -76.59
C LEU A 191 43.09 25.12 -75.90
N ALA A 192 44.18 24.36 -76.00
CA ALA A 192 44.30 23.05 -75.36
C ALA A 192 44.30 23.17 -73.82
N ALA A 193 44.95 24.21 -73.29
CA ALA A 193 44.92 24.49 -71.85
C ALA A 193 43.51 24.87 -71.35
N ALA A 194 42.75 25.62 -72.14
CA ALA A 194 41.39 26.02 -71.80
C ALA A 194 40.40 24.83 -71.78
N SER A 195 40.49 23.89 -72.72
CA SER A 195 39.63 22.71 -72.75
C SER A 195 39.89 21.78 -71.57
N ALA A 196 41.17 21.53 -71.24
CA ALA A 196 41.53 20.70 -70.08
C ALA A 196 41.01 21.31 -68.76
N LYS A 197 41.05 22.65 -68.64
CA LYS A 197 40.52 23.36 -67.47
C LYS A 197 39.00 23.31 -67.38
N ALA A 198 38.29 23.32 -68.51
CA ALA A 198 36.84 23.17 -68.55
C ALA A 198 36.40 21.78 -68.06
N ASP A 199 37.05 20.71 -68.55
CA ASP A 199 36.73 19.34 -68.13
C ASP A 199 37.00 19.13 -66.62
N GLN A 200 38.11 19.68 -66.11
CA GLN A 200 38.42 19.62 -64.67
C GLN A 200 37.35 20.29 -63.79
N VAL A 201 36.67 21.33 -64.29
CA VAL A 201 35.67 22.09 -63.53
C VAL A 201 34.26 21.53 -63.71
N PHE A 202 33.87 21.12 -64.92
CA PHE A 202 32.48 20.72 -65.19
C PHE A 202 32.11 19.33 -64.69
N THR A 203 33.02 18.36 -64.72
CA THR A 203 32.74 17.00 -64.21
C THR A 203 32.31 16.98 -62.73
N PRO A 204 33.04 17.59 -61.78
CA PRO A 204 32.60 17.61 -60.39
C PRO A 204 31.29 18.39 -60.18
N LEU A 205 31.03 19.44 -60.97
CA LEU A 205 29.78 20.19 -60.90
C LEU A 205 28.56 19.38 -61.35
N LEU A 206 28.70 18.60 -62.43
CA LEU A 206 27.66 17.71 -62.93
C LEU A 206 27.38 16.56 -61.96
N GLU A 207 28.42 15.97 -61.36
CA GLU A 207 28.22 14.95 -60.33
C GLU A 207 27.52 15.53 -59.09
N ASN A 208 27.88 16.74 -58.68
CA ASN A 208 27.28 17.39 -57.52
C ASN A 208 25.80 17.79 -57.79
N SER A 209 25.47 18.21 -59.01
CA SER A 209 24.07 18.50 -59.38
C SER A 209 23.20 17.23 -59.42
N LEU A 210 23.74 16.11 -59.93
CA LEU A 210 23.06 14.81 -59.90
C LEU A 210 22.88 14.29 -58.47
N LYS A 211 23.89 14.44 -57.61
CA LYS A 211 23.78 14.13 -56.17
C LYS A 211 22.71 14.99 -55.52
N THR A 212 22.67 16.29 -55.82
CA THR A 212 21.67 17.24 -55.31
C THR A 212 20.25 16.88 -55.76
N LEU A 213 20.05 16.47 -57.02
CA LEU A 213 18.75 16.03 -57.53
C LEU A 213 18.27 14.75 -56.85
N LYS A 214 19.17 13.77 -56.64
CA LYS A 214 18.84 12.55 -55.88
C LYS A 214 18.46 12.89 -54.45
N LEU A 215 19.24 13.73 -53.77
CA LEU A 215 18.98 14.18 -52.40
C LEU A 215 17.63 14.91 -52.30
N ARG A 216 17.32 15.78 -53.26
CA ARG A 216 16.03 16.50 -53.30
C ARG A 216 14.85 15.56 -53.55
N SER A 217 15.02 14.56 -54.41
CA SER A 217 14.00 13.54 -54.66
C SER A 217 13.76 12.67 -53.41
N THR A 218 14.82 12.21 -52.76
CA THR A 218 14.71 11.47 -51.49
C THR A 218 14.09 12.32 -50.39
N LEU A 219 14.49 13.60 -50.28
CA LEU A 219 13.92 14.53 -49.31
C LEU A 219 12.41 14.73 -49.55
N GLY A 220 11.98 14.86 -50.81
CA GLY A 220 10.57 14.98 -51.16
C GLY A 220 9.74 13.73 -50.85
N VAL A 221 10.33 12.53 -50.83
CA VAL A 221 9.67 11.31 -50.35
C VAL A 221 9.61 11.32 -48.83
N PHE A 222 10.71 11.65 -48.15
CA PHE A 222 10.78 11.75 -46.70
C PHE A 222 9.83 12.81 -46.13
N GLU A 223 9.68 13.97 -46.76
CA GLU A 223 8.78 15.02 -46.29
C GLU A 223 7.31 14.61 -46.42
N ARG A 224 6.93 13.94 -47.51
CA ARG A 224 5.55 13.47 -47.75
C ARG A 224 5.18 12.25 -46.89
N SER A 225 6.15 11.42 -46.53
CA SER A 225 5.96 10.21 -45.71
C SER A 225 6.54 10.32 -44.29
N LYS A 226 6.87 11.54 -43.85
CA LYS A 226 7.48 11.85 -42.55
C LYS A 226 6.73 11.22 -41.38
N PHE A 227 5.40 11.21 -41.47
CA PHE A 227 4.54 10.61 -40.46
C PHE A 227 4.82 9.11 -40.28
N PHE A 228 4.91 8.33 -41.36
CA PHE A 228 5.10 6.87 -41.28
C PHE A 228 6.51 6.48 -40.80
N PHE A 229 7.55 7.19 -41.25
CA PHE A 229 8.92 6.91 -40.81
C PHE A 229 9.16 7.30 -39.35
N ASN A 230 8.49 8.34 -38.87
CA ASN A 230 8.57 8.74 -37.46
C ASN A 230 7.59 7.98 -36.57
N LEU A 231 6.59 7.30 -37.14
CA LEU A 231 5.52 6.62 -36.39
C LEU A 231 6.07 5.61 -35.37
N PRO A 232 6.98 4.67 -35.72
CA PRO A 232 7.55 3.75 -34.73
C PRO A 232 8.29 4.48 -33.60
N GLY A 233 9.02 5.55 -33.93
CA GLY A 233 9.76 6.36 -32.95
C GLY A 233 8.83 7.10 -32.00
N THR A 234 7.81 7.78 -32.54
CA THR A 234 6.80 8.47 -31.73
C THR A 234 5.94 7.50 -30.91
N LEU A 235 5.70 6.29 -31.44
CA LEU A 235 4.97 5.24 -30.74
C LEU A 235 5.81 4.72 -29.57
N SER A 236 7.09 4.40 -29.80
CA SER A 236 8.03 4.00 -28.75
C SER A 236 8.16 5.06 -27.66
N GLU A 237 8.32 6.33 -28.06
CA GLU A 237 8.42 7.47 -27.13
C GLU A 237 7.12 7.64 -26.31
N ASN A 238 5.95 7.50 -26.92
CA ASN A 238 4.68 7.56 -26.20
C ASN A 238 4.43 6.35 -25.29
N ILE A 239 4.94 5.17 -25.65
CA ILE A 239 4.91 3.96 -24.81
C ILE A 239 5.83 4.13 -23.59
N GLU A 240 7.00 4.75 -23.77
CA GLU A 240 7.94 5.09 -22.69
C GLU A 240 7.38 6.18 -21.78
N ALA A 241 6.69 7.17 -22.35
CA ALA A 241 6.02 8.23 -21.61
C ALA A 241 4.70 7.79 -20.92
N GLY A 242 4.26 6.55 -21.11
CA GLY A 242 3.02 6.01 -20.53
C GLY A 242 1.72 6.60 -21.10
N ARG A 243 1.80 7.34 -22.21
CA ARG A 243 0.63 7.98 -22.87
C ARG A 243 0.03 7.06 -23.92
N TYR A 244 -0.58 5.99 -23.46
CA TYR A 244 -1.06 4.92 -24.31
C TYR A 244 -2.27 5.31 -25.18
N ASP A 245 -3.12 6.23 -24.76
CA ASP A 245 -4.27 6.72 -25.55
C ASP A 245 -3.82 7.49 -26.81
N VAL A 246 -2.74 8.27 -26.67
CA VAL A 246 -2.15 9.04 -27.77
C VAL A 246 -1.48 8.10 -28.76
N ALA A 247 -0.73 7.12 -28.25
CA ALA A 247 -0.15 6.03 -29.03
C ALA A 247 -1.22 5.27 -29.84
N LEU A 248 -2.35 4.92 -29.20
CA LEU A 248 -3.45 4.23 -29.88
C LEU A 248 -4.12 5.10 -30.95
N ARG A 249 -4.30 6.39 -30.69
CA ARG A 249 -4.84 7.33 -31.67
C ARG A 249 -3.94 7.47 -32.88
N ASP A 250 -2.63 7.57 -32.69
CA ASP A 250 -1.67 7.72 -33.77
C ASP A 250 -1.49 6.42 -34.56
N TYR A 251 -1.63 5.26 -33.91
CA TYR A 251 -1.75 3.96 -34.55
C TYR A 251 -3.04 3.83 -35.39
N LYS A 252 -4.20 4.21 -34.83
CA LYS A 252 -5.50 4.22 -35.54
C LYS A 252 -5.46 5.16 -36.76
N LYS A 253 -4.83 6.34 -36.63
CA LYS A 253 -4.58 7.25 -37.77
C LYS A 253 -3.69 6.58 -38.81
N GLY A 254 -2.57 5.98 -38.42
CA GLY A 254 -1.67 5.26 -39.32
C GLY A 254 -2.37 4.12 -40.08
N LYS A 255 -3.19 3.34 -39.37
CA LYS A 255 -4.01 2.28 -39.96
C LYS A 255 -5.10 2.81 -40.90
N PHE A 256 -5.77 3.89 -40.52
CA PHE A 256 -6.76 4.54 -41.38
C PHE A 256 -6.12 5.11 -42.65
N PHE A 257 -4.93 5.70 -42.57
CA PHE A 257 -4.21 6.17 -43.77
C PHE A 257 -3.76 5.02 -44.67
N LEU A 258 -3.45 3.85 -44.11
CA LEU A 258 -3.15 2.63 -44.85
C LEU A 258 -4.39 2.11 -45.60
N GLU A 259 -5.53 2.03 -44.91
CA GLU A 259 -6.78 1.47 -45.45
C GLU A 259 -7.48 2.42 -46.42
N SER A 260 -7.45 3.73 -46.17
CA SER A 260 -8.21 4.70 -46.96
C SER A 260 -7.61 4.95 -48.33
N LYS A 261 -6.27 4.99 -48.51
CA LYS A 261 -5.64 5.28 -49.82
C LYS A 261 -4.19 4.75 -49.99
N PRO A 262 -3.98 3.49 -50.39
CA PRO A 262 -2.64 2.96 -50.69
C PRO A 262 -1.99 3.56 -51.96
N GLY A 263 -2.77 4.12 -52.89
CA GLY A 263 -2.28 4.58 -54.19
C GLY A 263 -1.82 6.05 -54.27
N GLN A 264 -2.24 6.92 -53.34
CA GLN A 264 -2.03 8.37 -53.45
C GLN A 264 -0.81 8.89 -52.67
N LEU A 265 -0.22 8.04 -51.83
CA LEU A 265 0.98 8.37 -51.05
C LEU A 265 2.28 8.26 -51.89
N PHE A 266 2.22 7.62 -53.07
CA PHE A 266 3.39 7.28 -53.87
C PHE A 266 3.40 7.86 -55.29
N ALA A 267 2.44 8.72 -55.66
CA ALA A 267 2.47 9.38 -56.97
C ALA A 267 3.54 10.51 -56.97
N PHE A 268 4.62 10.31 -57.72
CA PHE A 268 5.43 11.43 -58.20
C PHE A 268 4.64 12.14 -59.30
N ASN A 269 4.22 13.39 -59.08
CA ASN A 269 3.83 14.26 -60.19
C ASN A 269 5.10 14.55 -61.01
N VAL A 270 5.18 13.98 -62.21
CA VAL A 270 6.00 14.52 -63.31
C VAL A 270 5.01 14.85 -64.43
N PRO A 271 5.05 16.08 -65.01
CA PRO A 271 4.15 16.44 -66.10
C PRO A 271 4.47 15.61 -67.35
N ALA A 272 3.46 15.50 -68.23
CA ALA A 272 3.45 14.88 -69.56
C ALA A 272 3.06 13.39 -69.63
N ALA A 273 1.74 13.18 -69.56
CA ALA A 273 1.09 12.34 -70.55
C ALA A 273 1.34 12.97 -71.94
N GLN A 274 2.37 12.52 -72.67
CA GLN A 274 2.56 12.61 -74.12
C GLN A 274 4.03 12.30 -74.47
N SER A 275 4.39 11.03 -74.44
CA SER A 275 5.42 10.43 -75.32
C SER A 275 5.48 8.95 -74.96
N GLY A 276 5.12 8.10 -75.91
CA GLY A 276 5.31 6.66 -75.76
C GLY A 276 6.81 6.39 -75.77
N ASP A 277 7.38 6.03 -74.61
CA ASP A 277 8.76 5.60 -74.50
C ASP A 277 8.87 4.38 -73.54
N PRO A 278 9.60 3.31 -73.89
CA PRO A 278 9.50 1.99 -73.26
C PRO A 278 10.37 1.83 -71.99
N THR A 279 10.46 2.85 -71.14
CA THR A 279 11.25 2.84 -69.89
C THR A 279 10.42 2.60 -68.61
N ALA A 280 9.18 2.11 -68.74
CA ALA A 280 8.26 1.82 -67.64
C ALA A 280 8.68 0.65 -66.69
N ARG A 281 9.85 0.02 -66.90
CA ARG A 281 10.39 -1.01 -65.99
C ARG A 281 11.14 -0.45 -64.77
N GLY A 282 11.56 0.81 -64.81
CA GLY A 282 12.19 1.48 -63.67
C GLY A 282 11.20 1.85 -62.56
N THR A 283 9.96 2.19 -62.93
CA THR A 283 8.88 2.65 -62.05
C THR A 283 8.28 1.53 -61.21
N LEU A 284 8.08 0.33 -61.77
CA LEU A 284 7.58 -0.84 -61.02
C LEU A 284 8.58 -1.34 -59.97
N ARG A 285 9.87 -1.44 -60.31
CA ARG A 285 10.91 -1.85 -59.33
C ARG A 285 11.07 -0.84 -58.20
N GLN A 286 10.99 0.47 -58.50
CA GLN A 286 11.02 1.50 -57.45
C GLN A 286 9.77 1.44 -56.56
N GLN A 287 8.60 1.16 -57.12
CA GLN A 287 7.35 0.98 -56.37
C GLN A 287 7.39 -0.28 -55.49
N GLU A 288 7.91 -1.40 -56.00
CA GLU A 288 8.13 -2.64 -55.23
C GLU A 288 9.15 -2.45 -54.11
N GLN A 289 10.24 -1.70 -54.35
CA GLN A 289 11.21 -1.37 -53.31
C GLN A 289 10.60 -0.49 -52.21
N GLN A 290 9.75 0.47 -52.57
CA GLN A 290 9.02 1.31 -51.61
C GLN A 290 8.00 0.51 -50.78
N GLN A 291 7.28 -0.43 -51.41
CA GLN A 291 6.39 -1.36 -50.69
C GLN A 291 7.16 -2.24 -49.71
N ARG A 292 8.37 -2.69 -50.07
CA ARG A 292 9.23 -3.47 -49.15
C ARG A 292 9.78 -2.66 -47.99
N ILE A 293 10.20 -1.41 -48.23
CA ILE A 293 10.64 -0.51 -47.17
C ILE A 293 9.48 -0.19 -46.23
N PHE A 294 8.30 0.07 -46.77
CA PHE A 294 7.10 0.34 -45.98
C PHE A 294 6.65 -0.90 -45.19
N ALA A 295 6.67 -2.09 -45.79
CA ALA A 295 6.39 -3.35 -45.08
C ALA A 295 7.32 -3.51 -43.87
N LYS A 296 8.63 -3.25 -44.03
CA LYS A 296 9.58 -3.28 -42.91
C LYS A 296 9.29 -2.24 -41.83
N VAL A 297 8.87 -1.03 -42.21
CA VAL A 297 8.49 0.02 -41.25
C VAL A 297 7.22 -0.36 -40.51
N TRP A 298 6.23 -0.92 -41.23
CA TRP A 298 4.98 -1.37 -40.64
C TRP A 298 5.18 -2.60 -39.74
N ASP A 299 6.05 -3.53 -40.11
CA ASP A 299 6.48 -4.64 -39.24
C ASP A 299 7.14 -4.11 -37.95
N ALA A 300 7.92 -3.02 -38.04
CA ALA A 300 8.47 -2.35 -36.86
C ALA A 300 7.37 -1.67 -36.02
N VAL A 301 6.37 -1.03 -36.64
CA VAL A 301 5.19 -0.48 -35.94
C VAL A 301 4.42 -1.61 -35.23
N GLU A 302 4.12 -2.71 -35.91
CA GLU A 302 3.46 -3.88 -35.34
C GLU A 302 4.29 -4.50 -34.20
N GLY A 303 5.62 -4.56 -34.35
CA GLY A 303 6.53 -4.98 -33.29
C GLY A 303 6.47 -4.07 -32.05
N THR A 304 6.47 -2.74 -32.24
CA THR A 304 6.30 -1.79 -31.12
C THR A 304 4.91 -1.88 -30.49
N MET A 305 3.87 -2.17 -31.28
CA MET A 305 2.50 -2.39 -30.80
C MET A 305 2.38 -3.70 -30.01
N GLN A 306 3.04 -4.78 -30.43
CA GLN A 306 3.14 -6.02 -29.67
C GLN A 306 3.91 -5.82 -28.36
N GLN A 307 4.98 -5.01 -28.37
CA GLN A 307 5.69 -4.63 -27.17
C GLN A 307 4.81 -3.81 -26.21
N MET A 308 4.00 -2.89 -26.74
CA MET A 308 3.00 -2.15 -25.96
C MET A 308 1.94 -3.08 -25.39
N GLN A 309 1.38 -4.00 -26.18
CA GLN A 309 0.43 -5.01 -25.68
C GLN A 309 1.06 -5.86 -24.57
N ALA A 310 2.29 -6.36 -24.75
CA ALA A 310 3.00 -7.12 -23.73
C ALA A 310 3.25 -6.30 -22.45
N ARG A 311 3.61 -5.01 -22.57
CA ARG A 311 3.76 -4.10 -21.42
C ARG A 311 2.43 -3.84 -20.73
N LEU A 312 1.34 -3.62 -21.47
CA LEU A 312 0.01 -3.41 -20.92
C LEU A 312 -0.52 -4.69 -20.23
N PHE A 313 -0.29 -5.87 -20.80
CA PHE A 313 -0.58 -7.15 -20.14
C PHE A 313 0.26 -7.35 -18.87
N ALA A 314 1.53 -6.97 -18.88
CA ALA A 314 2.36 -6.98 -17.66
C ALA A 314 1.84 -5.99 -16.60
N MET A 315 1.38 -4.81 -17.02
CA MET A 315 0.77 -3.81 -16.13
C MET A 315 -0.56 -4.28 -15.52
N ILE A 316 -1.33 -5.10 -16.25
CA ILE A 316 -2.55 -5.74 -15.74
C ILE A 316 -2.25 -6.88 -14.78
N GLN A 317 -1.10 -7.54 -14.93
CA GLN A 317 -0.62 -8.57 -14.02
C GLN A 317 -0.10 -8.00 -12.70
N GLU A 318 0.16 -6.69 -12.61
CA GLU A 318 0.59 -6.01 -11.39
C GLU A 318 -0.60 -5.67 -10.46
N PRO A 319 -0.75 -6.35 -9.31
CA PRO A 319 -1.97 -6.27 -8.50
C PRO A 319 -2.05 -5.04 -7.58
N ARG A 320 -1.03 -4.16 -7.57
CA ARG A 320 -0.93 -3.01 -6.66
C ARG A 320 -1.46 -1.69 -7.23
N ARG A 321 -2.01 -1.70 -8.44
CA ARG A 321 -2.48 -0.49 -9.12
C ARG A 321 -3.97 -0.23 -8.86
N SER A 322 -4.37 1.05 -8.84
CA SER A 322 -5.75 1.46 -8.60
C SER A 322 -6.72 0.85 -9.61
N VAL A 323 -7.91 0.49 -9.14
CA VAL A 323 -8.98 -0.13 -9.93
C VAL A 323 -9.34 0.71 -11.16
N GLU A 324 -9.31 2.05 -11.04
CA GLU A 324 -9.60 2.98 -12.14
C GLU A 324 -8.52 3.01 -13.24
N ASP A 325 -7.26 2.80 -12.86
CA ASP A 325 -6.17 2.71 -13.84
C ASP A 325 -6.16 1.34 -14.52
N GLN A 326 -6.54 0.29 -13.79
CA GLN A 326 -6.74 -1.05 -14.34
C GLN A 326 -7.94 -1.07 -15.30
N GLU A 327 -9.05 -0.41 -14.97
CA GLU A 327 -10.20 -0.22 -15.86
C GLU A 327 -9.80 0.54 -17.14
N LYS A 328 -9.08 1.66 -17.05
CA LYS A 328 -8.58 2.40 -18.23
C LYS A 328 -7.61 1.57 -19.07
N THR A 329 -6.76 0.76 -18.44
CA THR A 329 -5.81 -0.12 -19.13
C THR A 329 -6.54 -1.25 -19.85
N ILE A 330 -7.60 -1.80 -19.22
CA ILE A 330 -8.49 -2.80 -19.81
C ILE A 330 -9.29 -2.20 -20.97
N GLU A 331 -9.84 -1.00 -20.84
CA GLU A 331 -10.54 -0.28 -21.91
C GLU A 331 -9.61 -0.05 -23.11
N LEU A 332 -8.41 0.46 -22.87
CA LEU A 332 -7.37 0.67 -23.88
C LEU A 332 -6.96 -0.64 -24.58
N LEU A 333 -6.84 -1.74 -23.84
CA LEU A 333 -6.55 -3.05 -24.41
C LEU A 333 -7.73 -3.61 -25.19
N LEU A 334 -8.96 -3.41 -24.75
CA LEU A 334 -10.16 -3.79 -25.52
C LEU A 334 -10.25 -2.99 -26.83
N GLU A 335 -9.85 -1.72 -26.83
CA GLU A 335 -9.77 -0.92 -28.06
C GLU A 335 -8.68 -1.37 -29.05
N LEU A 336 -7.69 -2.14 -28.57
CA LEU A 336 -6.60 -2.68 -29.38
C LEU A 336 -6.95 -4.00 -30.09
N ASN A 337 -8.13 -4.58 -29.80
CA ASN A 337 -8.57 -5.90 -30.28
C ASN A 337 -7.47 -7.00 -30.19
N PRO A 338 -7.00 -7.34 -28.98
CA PRO A 338 -6.10 -8.46 -28.76
C PRO A 338 -6.79 -9.80 -29.08
N LYS A 339 -5.97 -10.81 -29.41
CA LYS A 339 -6.42 -12.19 -29.69
C LYS A 339 -6.95 -12.92 -28.46
N GLU A 340 -6.59 -12.44 -27.27
CA GLU A 340 -7.02 -12.96 -25.98
C GLU A 340 -7.80 -11.87 -25.25
N ASP A 341 -8.88 -12.27 -24.58
CA ASP A 341 -9.73 -11.36 -23.80
C ASP A 341 -8.95 -10.79 -22.60
N PRO A 342 -8.64 -9.48 -22.57
CA PRO A 342 -7.86 -8.86 -21.50
C PRO A 342 -8.53 -8.99 -20.13
N VAL A 343 -9.86 -9.07 -20.10
CA VAL A 343 -10.63 -9.21 -18.88
C VAL A 343 -10.41 -10.61 -18.29
N ALA A 344 -10.37 -11.64 -19.13
CA ALA A 344 -10.08 -13.01 -18.69
C ALA A 344 -8.66 -13.14 -18.10
N VAL A 345 -7.66 -12.54 -18.75
CA VAL A 345 -6.26 -12.55 -18.28
C VAL A 345 -6.11 -11.78 -16.96
N PHE A 346 -6.80 -10.65 -16.81
CA PHE A 346 -6.82 -9.90 -15.55
C PHE A 346 -7.43 -10.72 -14.42
N LEU A 347 -8.64 -11.27 -14.63
CA LEU A 347 -9.35 -12.03 -13.61
C LEU A 347 -8.58 -13.30 -13.22
N GLU A 348 -7.93 -13.98 -14.17
CA GLU A 348 -7.09 -15.13 -13.88
C GLU A 348 -5.81 -14.75 -13.10
N SER A 349 -5.17 -13.64 -13.47
CA SER A 349 -4.01 -13.10 -12.73
C SER A 349 -4.39 -12.74 -11.29
N GLN A 350 -5.50 -12.04 -11.10
CA GLN A 350 -6.02 -11.66 -9.78
C GLN A 350 -6.39 -12.88 -8.93
N ARG A 351 -7.02 -13.91 -9.53
CA ARG A 351 -7.29 -15.18 -8.85
C ARG A 351 -5.99 -15.83 -8.35
N ASN A 352 -4.99 -15.95 -9.22
CA ASN A 352 -3.71 -16.57 -8.87
C ASN A 352 -2.94 -15.76 -7.83
N HIS A 353 -3.02 -14.44 -7.91
CA HIS A 353 -2.44 -13.55 -6.91
C HIS A 353 -3.11 -13.74 -5.55
N MET A 354 -4.44 -13.70 -5.48
CA MET A 354 -5.21 -13.90 -4.25
C MET A 354 -4.87 -15.26 -3.62
N ARG A 355 -4.85 -16.34 -4.41
CA ARG A 355 -4.50 -17.69 -3.92
C ARG A 355 -3.06 -17.75 -3.38
N SER A 356 -2.09 -17.20 -4.12
CA SER A 356 -0.69 -17.20 -3.67
C SER A 356 -0.50 -16.36 -2.42
N LEU A 357 -1.22 -15.24 -2.29
CA LEU A 357 -1.04 -14.32 -1.18
C LEU A 357 -1.70 -14.87 0.09
N MET A 358 -2.90 -15.43 0.00
CA MET A 358 -3.53 -16.17 1.11
C MET A 358 -2.64 -17.30 1.63
N LYS A 359 -2.07 -18.11 0.73
CA LYS A 359 -1.16 -19.20 1.12
C LYS A 359 0.12 -18.68 1.79
N LYS A 360 0.74 -17.63 1.25
CA LYS A 360 1.95 -17.03 1.86
C LYS A 360 1.68 -16.44 3.24
N VAL A 361 0.56 -15.75 3.42
CA VAL A 361 0.15 -15.19 4.71
C VAL A 361 -0.07 -16.32 5.73
N TYR A 362 -0.79 -17.36 5.33
CA TYR A 362 -1.01 -18.55 6.17
C TYR A 362 0.30 -19.22 6.56
N ASP A 363 1.16 -19.57 5.59
CA ASP A 363 2.44 -20.25 5.85
C ASP A 363 3.37 -19.41 6.75
N SER A 364 3.37 -18.08 6.58
CA SER A 364 4.15 -17.16 7.42
C SER A 364 3.63 -17.11 8.86
N ALA A 365 2.31 -17.04 9.03
CA ALA A 365 1.68 -17.06 10.34
C ALA A 365 1.86 -18.39 11.06
N THR A 366 1.65 -19.52 10.39
CA THR A 366 1.84 -20.85 10.99
C THR A 366 3.29 -21.07 11.44
N LYS A 367 4.28 -20.57 10.69
CA LYS A 367 5.69 -20.63 11.12
C LYS A 367 5.96 -19.80 12.39
N ARG A 368 5.39 -18.60 12.48
CA ARG A 368 5.49 -17.77 13.70
C ARG A 368 4.87 -18.48 14.90
N MET A 369 3.67 -19.03 14.73
CA MET A 369 2.99 -19.79 15.77
C MET A 369 3.79 -21.04 16.21
N GLN A 370 4.37 -21.78 15.26
CA GLN A 370 5.21 -22.94 15.59
C GLN A 370 6.46 -22.53 16.37
N ALA A 371 7.06 -21.38 16.08
CA ALA A 371 8.20 -20.87 16.85
C ALA A 371 7.82 -20.58 18.31
N TYR A 372 6.68 -19.94 18.55
CA TYR A 372 6.17 -19.71 19.90
C TYR A 372 5.78 -21.01 20.62
N ALA A 373 5.11 -21.92 19.92
CA ALA A 373 4.77 -23.23 20.48
C ALA A 373 6.00 -24.07 20.87
N ILE A 374 7.14 -23.90 20.19
CA ILE A 374 8.42 -24.52 20.56
C ILE A 374 9.02 -23.85 21.80
N GLN A 375 8.90 -22.52 21.92
CA GLN A 375 9.33 -21.78 23.10
C GLN A 375 8.51 -22.14 24.36
N GLU A 376 7.22 -22.46 24.18
CA GLU A 376 6.28 -22.91 25.22
C GLU A 376 6.30 -24.44 25.46
N MET A 377 7.31 -25.17 24.96
CA MET A 377 7.42 -26.63 25.15
C MET A 377 7.78 -27.08 26.57
N MET A 378 8.27 -26.19 27.43
CA MET A 378 8.50 -26.53 28.83
C MET A 378 7.15 -26.46 29.58
N PRO A 379 6.58 -27.59 30.04
CA PRO A 379 5.33 -27.56 30.78
C PRO A 379 5.52 -26.75 32.06
N LEU A 380 4.60 -25.80 32.30
CA LEU A 380 4.59 -25.06 33.56
C LEU A 380 4.21 -26.01 34.68
N ASP A 381 4.88 -25.89 35.82
CA ASP A 381 4.48 -26.56 37.05
C ASP A 381 3.08 -26.06 37.46
N GLU A 382 2.31 -26.87 38.20
CA GLU A 382 0.95 -26.51 38.60
C GLU A 382 0.91 -25.19 39.39
N LYS A 383 1.96 -24.92 40.18
CA LYS A 383 2.15 -23.64 40.89
C LYS A 383 2.35 -22.46 39.96
N ASP A 384 3.05 -22.62 38.84
CA ASP A 384 3.26 -21.54 37.89
C ASP A 384 2.00 -21.25 37.07
N LYS A 385 1.20 -22.29 36.77
CA LYS A 385 -0.16 -22.11 36.21
C LYS A 385 -1.07 -21.34 37.16
N ALA A 386 -1.04 -21.69 38.45
CA ALA A 386 -1.79 -20.98 39.48
C ALA A 386 -1.36 -19.51 39.61
N ARG A 387 -0.05 -19.20 39.53
CA ARG A 387 0.46 -17.81 39.50
C ARG A 387 -0.03 -17.03 38.28
N ASN A 388 -0.06 -17.65 37.11
CA ASN A 388 -0.59 -17.04 35.89
C ASN A 388 -2.09 -16.73 36.04
N LEU A 389 -2.87 -17.66 36.58
CA LEU A 389 -4.29 -17.47 36.89
C LEU A 389 -4.51 -16.32 37.91
N GLN A 390 -3.69 -16.26 38.96
CA GLN A 390 -3.75 -15.17 39.95
C GLN A 390 -3.45 -13.80 39.30
N ALA A 391 -2.47 -13.74 38.39
CA ALA A 391 -2.17 -12.52 37.63
C ALA A 391 -3.34 -12.10 36.73
N CYS A 392 -4.01 -13.05 36.06
CA CYS A 392 -5.23 -12.80 35.28
C CYS A 392 -6.36 -12.20 36.13
N ILE A 393 -6.62 -12.76 37.31
CA ILE A 393 -7.69 -12.29 38.21
C ILE A 393 -7.37 -10.88 38.74
N ARG A 394 -6.12 -10.61 39.12
CA ARG A 394 -5.68 -9.27 39.53
C ARG A 394 -5.90 -8.24 38.41
N LEU A 395 -5.65 -8.61 37.16
CA LEU A 395 -5.91 -7.73 36.01
C LEU A 395 -7.41 -7.49 35.79
N LEU A 396 -8.27 -8.48 36.06
CA LEU A 396 -9.73 -8.31 36.00
C LEU A 396 -10.26 -7.31 37.04
N GLN A 397 -9.57 -7.13 38.17
CA GLN A 397 -9.91 -6.11 39.16
C GLN A 397 -9.53 -4.70 38.71
N THR A 398 -8.61 -4.56 37.75
CA THR A 398 -8.20 -3.26 37.19
C THR A 398 -9.12 -2.80 36.06
N HIS A 399 -9.32 -1.49 35.92
CA HIS A 399 -10.17 -0.92 34.87
C HIS A 399 -9.63 -1.15 33.44
N SER A 400 -8.33 -1.42 33.26
CA SER A 400 -7.71 -1.70 31.97
C SER A 400 -7.43 -3.20 31.79
N LYS A 401 -8.28 -3.89 31.03
CA LYS A 401 -8.12 -5.31 30.69
C LYS A 401 -7.01 -5.54 29.65
N ASN A 402 -5.76 -5.23 29.98
CA ASN A 402 -4.62 -5.46 29.09
C ASN A 402 -3.97 -6.80 29.40
N PHE A 403 -4.14 -7.78 28.52
CA PHE A 403 -3.60 -9.14 28.68
C PHE A 403 -2.24 -9.35 27.97
N ASP A 404 -1.65 -8.29 27.40
CA ASP A 404 -0.48 -8.30 26.50
C ASP A 404 0.87 -8.75 27.11
N LYS A 405 0.88 -9.36 28.30
CA LYS A 405 2.09 -9.81 29.00
C LYS A 405 1.93 -11.13 29.75
N LEU A 406 0.77 -11.77 29.64
CA LEU A 406 0.48 -13.04 30.31
C LEU A 406 0.94 -14.21 29.46
N HIS A 407 1.27 -15.35 30.07
CA HIS A 407 1.71 -16.54 29.33
C HIS A 407 0.73 -16.90 28.19
N GLY A 408 1.26 -17.21 27.00
CA GLY A 408 0.46 -17.49 25.79
C GLY A 408 0.04 -16.28 24.96
N TRP A 409 0.26 -15.03 25.42
CA TRP A 409 -0.23 -13.83 24.72
C TRP A 409 0.34 -13.67 23.30
N GLU A 410 1.63 -13.99 23.08
CA GLU A 410 2.29 -13.87 21.78
C GLU A 410 1.69 -14.82 20.76
N HIS A 411 1.37 -16.04 21.19
CA HIS A 411 0.73 -17.05 20.36
C HIS A 411 -0.70 -16.65 20.01
N TRP A 412 -1.50 -16.19 20.99
CA TRP A 412 -2.84 -15.66 20.75
C TRP A 412 -2.85 -14.47 19.78
N LYS A 413 -1.92 -13.53 19.97
CA LYS A 413 -1.76 -12.39 19.07
C LYS A 413 -1.37 -12.81 17.65
N ALA A 414 -0.50 -13.81 17.50
CA ALA A 414 -0.14 -14.34 16.19
C ALA A 414 -1.34 -14.97 15.47
N ILE A 415 -2.25 -15.63 16.20
CA ILE A 415 -3.51 -16.14 15.65
C ILE A 415 -4.42 -15.00 15.19
N GLN A 416 -4.59 -13.97 16.03
CA GLN A 416 -5.40 -12.81 15.67
C GLN A 416 -4.84 -12.09 14.45
N ASP A 417 -3.54 -11.81 14.44
CA ASP A 417 -2.86 -11.18 13.30
C ASP A 417 -2.98 -12.02 12.03
N MET A 418 -2.99 -13.36 12.13
CA MET A 418 -3.22 -14.26 11.00
C MET A 418 -4.63 -14.11 10.44
N VAL A 419 -5.64 -14.19 11.30
CA VAL A 419 -7.05 -14.06 10.89
C VAL A 419 -7.28 -12.69 10.29
N ARG A 420 -6.82 -11.61 10.96
CA ARG A 420 -6.86 -10.25 10.43
C ARG A 420 -6.22 -10.13 9.05
N SER A 421 -4.98 -10.62 8.90
CA SER A 421 -4.26 -10.53 7.62
C SER A 421 -4.95 -11.32 6.51
N LEU A 422 -5.48 -12.52 6.81
CA LEU A 422 -6.21 -13.32 5.82
C LEU A 422 -7.53 -12.65 5.41
N SER A 423 -8.26 -12.09 6.38
CA SER A 423 -9.47 -11.33 6.17
C SER A 423 -9.23 -10.08 5.32
N GLU A 424 -8.22 -9.27 5.68
CA GLU A 424 -7.86 -8.05 4.95
C GLU A 424 -7.54 -8.33 3.48
N VAL A 425 -6.83 -9.43 3.21
CA VAL A 425 -6.49 -9.82 1.83
C VAL A 425 -7.72 -10.07 0.98
N ILE A 426 -8.74 -10.70 1.54
CA ILE A 426 -9.99 -10.97 0.82
C ILE A 426 -10.83 -9.71 0.74
N CYS A 427 -11.00 -8.97 1.83
CA CYS A 427 -11.75 -7.73 1.85
C CYS A 427 -11.15 -6.65 0.93
N GLN A 428 -9.84 -6.65 0.69
CA GLN A 428 -9.22 -5.68 -0.23
C GLN A 428 -9.33 -6.10 -1.71
N ILE A 429 -9.07 -7.37 -2.03
CA ILE A 429 -8.96 -7.82 -3.43
C ILE A 429 -10.33 -8.25 -4.01
N MET A 430 -11.22 -8.79 -3.18
CA MET A 430 -12.51 -9.31 -3.62
C MET A 430 -13.47 -8.22 -4.15
N PRO A 431 -13.63 -7.05 -3.49
CA PRO A 431 -14.51 -6.00 -4.02
C PRO A 431 -14.07 -5.46 -5.38
N SER A 432 -12.76 -5.27 -5.60
CA SER A 432 -12.21 -4.81 -6.88
C SER A 432 -12.40 -5.85 -7.98
N PHE A 433 -12.12 -7.12 -7.67
CA PHE A 433 -12.36 -8.24 -8.58
C PHE A 433 -13.84 -8.32 -8.98
N TRP A 434 -14.75 -8.24 -8.00
CA TRP A 434 -16.18 -8.37 -8.23
C TRP A 434 -16.78 -7.16 -8.94
N ARG A 435 -16.25 -5.95 -8.70
CA ARG A 435 -16.65 -4.73 -9.42
C ARG A 435 -16.36 -4.86 -10.92
N ILE A 436 -15.13 -5.19 -11.29
CA ILE A 436 -14.72 -5.34 -12.70
C ILE A 436 -15.49 -6.49 -13.37
N ALA A 437 -15.69 -7.61 -12.67
CA ALA A 437 -16.50 -8.72 -13.17
C ALA A 437 -17.97 -8.31 -13.41
N LYS A 438 -18.54 -7.48 -12.53
CA LYS A 438 -19.91 -6.96 -12.68
C LYS A 438 -20.01 -5.90 -13.78
N ASP A 439 -19.01 -5.05 -13.93
CA ASP A 439 -18.98 -4.02 -14.98
C ASP A 439 -18.84 -4.64 -16.38
N HIS A 440 -18.05 -5.71 -16.50
CA HIS A 440 -18.03 -6.58 -17.68
C HIS A 440 -19.39 -7.25 -17.93
N ALA A 441 -19.99 -7.85 -16.90
CA ALA A 441 -21.30 -8.50 -17.00
C ALA A 441 -22.44 -7.53 -17.39
N SER A 442 -22.32 -6.26 -17.03
CA SER A 442 -23.30 -5.21 -17.34
C SER A 442 -23.10 -4.57 -18.73
N GLY A 443 -22.03 -4.94 -19.44
CA GLY A 443 -21.66 -4.38 -20.74
C GLY A 443 -21.28 -2.91 -20.69
N ARG A 444 -20.93 -2.36 -19.51
CA ARG A 444 -20.45 -0.97 -19.39
C ARG A 444 -19.08 -0.77 -20.03
N LEU A 445 -18.22 -1.78 -19.91
CA LEU A 445 -16.88 -1.80 -20.53
C LEU A 445 -16.96 -1.89 -22.06
N GLU A 446 -18.00 -2.52 -22.62
CA GLU A 446 -18.25 -2.54 -24.07
C GLU A 446 -18.91 -1.23 -24.57
N ARG A 447 -19.73 -0.57 -23.73
CA ARG A 447 -20.44 0.68 -24.09
C ARG A 447 -19.52 1.88 -24.30
N GLY A 448 -18.28 1.82 -23.83
CA GLY A 448 -17.22 2.80 -24.16
C GLY A 448 -16.93 2.89 -25.66
N GLN A 449 -17.23 1.83 -26.44
CA GLN A 449 -17.07 1.83 -27.90
C GLN A 449 -18.09 2.72 -28.65
N GLY A 450 -19.14 3.22 -28.00
CA GLY A 450 -20.27 3.90 -28.65
C GLY A 450 -20.43 5.40 -28.37
N ALA A 451 -19.52 6.06 -27.66
CA ALA A 451 -19.77 7.41 -27.11
C ALA A 451 -19.22 8.59 -27.94
N THR A 452 -18.85 8.42 -29.22
CA THR A 452 -18.40 9.55 -30.04
C THR A 452 -19.20 9.84 -31.30
N ASN A 453 -20.30 9.15 -31.61
CA ASN A 453 -21.15 9.50 -32.75
C ASN A 453 -22.61 9.06 -32.56
N ALA A 454 -23.45 9.88 -31.94
CA ALA A 454 -24.89 9.97 -32.25
C ALA A 454 -25.51 11.22 -31.60
N SER A 455 -26.10 12.06 -32.44
CA SER A 455 -26.82 13.27 -32.08
C SER A 455 -28.14 13.01 -31.34
N LEU A 456 -28.42 13.85 -30.35
CA LEU A 456 -29.73 14.41 -29.97
C LEU A 456 -31.00 13.60 -30.33
N SER A 457 -31.59 12.94 -29.33
CA SER A 457 -33.04 12.89 -29.05
C SER A 457 -33.32 12.12 -27.75
N PRO A 458 -34.02 12.71 -26.75
CA PRO A 458 -34.48 11.98 -25.57
C PRO A 458 -35.90 11.47 -25.82
N SER A 459 -36.14 10.17 -25.70
CA SER A 459 -37.51 9.65 -25.61
C SER A 459 -37.58 8.41 -24.74
N ASN A 460 -38.43 8.55 -23.73
CA ASN A 460 -38.94 7.57 -22.79
C ASN A 460 -39.15 6.16 -23.39
N ASN A 461 -38.68 5.14 -22.68
CA ASN A 461 -39.59 4.12 -22.15
C ASN A 461 -38.95 3.28 -21.05
N LYS A 462 -39.60 3.29 -19.88
CA LYS A 462 -39.45 2.32 -18.80
C LYS A 462 -40.35 1.10 -19.09
N LEU A 463 -39.89 -0.06 -18.62
CA LEU A 463 -40.62 -1.30 -18.29
C LEU A 463 -40.94 -2.29 -19.43
N SER A 464 -40.19 -3.40 -19.48
CA SER A 464 -40.69 -4.73 -19.07
C SER A 464 -39.56 -5.78 -19.04
N PRO A 465 -39.57 -6.75 -18.10
CA PRO A 465 -38.57 -7.80 -17.98
C PRO A 465 -39.03 -9.05 -18.75
N GLY A 466 -38.25 -9.50 -19.73
CA GLY A 466 -38.53 -10.76 -20.42
C GLY A 466 -37.98 -10.82 -21.84
N SER A 467 -36.69 -11.15 -21.97
CA SER A 467 -36.13 -11.98 -23.06
C SER A 467 -34.60 -11.98 -22.93
N SER A 468 -34.10 -12.97 -22.20
CA SER A 468 -32.74 -13.47 -22.35
C SER A 468 -32.55 -13.96 -23.78
N GLY A 469 -31.67 -13.33 -24.55
CA GLY A 469 -31.30 -13.87 -25.86
C GLY A 469 -30.65 -12.90 -26.85
N SER A 470 -29.56 -12.23 -26.46
CA SER A 470 -28.42 -11.99 -27.37
C SER A 470 -27.21 -11.40 -26.62
N GLY A 471 -26.83 -12.02 -25.50
CA GLY A 471 -25.46 -11.87 -24.99
C GLY A 471 -24.56 -12.77 -25.84
N THR A 472 -23.41 -12.29 -26.28
CA THR A 472 -22.38 -13.11 -26.91
C THR A 472 -22.09 -14.31 -25.99
N PRO A 473 -22.08 -15.57 -26.46
CA PRO A 473 -21.91 -16.75 -25.60
C PRO A 473 -20.59 -16.78 -24.80
N ASN A 474 -19.61 -15.94 -25.16
CA ASN A 474 -18.38 -15.73 -24.41
C ASN A 474 -18.57 -14.88 -23.14
N ALA A 475 -19.41 -13.84 -23.17
CA ALA A 475 -19.63 -12.97 -22.01
C ALA A 475 -20.35 -13.70 -20.87
N ASP A 476 -21.36 -14.51 -21.21
CA ASP A 476 -22.07 -15.34 -20.24
C ASP A 476 -21.19 -16.44 -19.64
N ARG A 477 -20.27 -17.01 -20.43
CA ARG A 477 -19.26 -17.98 -19.95
C ARG A 477 -18.25 -17.33 -19.00
N LEU A 478 -17.72 -16.15 -19.35
CA LEU A 478 -16.77 -15.44 -18.48
C LEU A 478 -17.43 -14.94 -17.18
N ASN A 479 -18.71 -14.56 -17.24
CA ASN A 479 -19.48 -14.20 -16.04
C ASN A 479 -19.74 -15.42 -15.14
N ALA A 480 -20.02 -16.59 -15.72
CA ALA A 480 -20.12 -17.84 -14.94
C ALA A 480 -18.76 -18.25 -14.35
N GLN A 481 -17.68 -18.07 -15.12
CA GLN A 481 -16.32 -18.40 -14.72
C GLN A 481 -15.78 -17.47 -13.62
N SER A 482 -16.02 -16.16 -13.71
CA SER A 482 -15.64 -15.19 -12.68
C SER A 482 -16.39 -15.42 -11.37
N ARG A 483 -17.68 -15.80 -11.42
CA ARG A 483 -18.44 -16.28 -10.25
C ARG A 483 -17.83 -17.53 -9.65
N ALA A 484 -17.49 -18.52 -10.48
CA ALA A 484 -16.85 -19.75 -10.02
C ALA A 484 -15.49 -19.48 -9.34
N TRP A 485 -14.68 -18.57 -9.89
CA TRP A 485 -13.40 -18.18 -9.30
C TRP A 485 -13.54 -17.42 -7.98
N ALA A 486 -14.57 -16.57 -7.87
CA ALA A 486 -14.85 -15.88 -6.62
C ALA A 486 -15.32 -16.86 -5.53
N MET A 487 -16.16 -17.84 -5.90
CA MET A 487 -16.56 -18.94 -5.01
C MET A 487 -15.36 -19.80 -4.61
N GLU A 488 -14.48 -20.14 -5.56
CA GLU A 488 -13.24 -20.90 -5.29
C GLU A 488 -12.34 -20.18 -4.28
N ALA A 489 -12.21 -18.87 -4.39
CA ALA A 489 -11.44 -18.07 -3.43
C ALA A 489 -12.08 -18.05 -2.03
N LEU A 490 -13.41 -17.91 -1.95
CA LEU A 490 -14.15 -17.99 -0.68
C LEU A 490 -14.05 -19.39 -0.06
N ASP A 491 -14.18 -20.45 -0.86
CA ASP A 491 -14.03 -21.83 -0.40
C ASP A 491 -12.60 -22.10 0.07
N SER A 492 -11.58 -21.55 -0.61
CA SER A 492 -10.19 -21.64 -0.16
C SER A 492 -10.00 -20.93 1.18
N TYR A 493 -10.61 -19.76 1.40
CA TYR A 493 -10.56 -19.05 2.68
C TYR A 493 -11.23 -19.83 3.81
N VAL A 494 -12.47 -20.28 3.56
CA VAL A 494 -13.23 -21.12 4.49
C VAL A 494 -12.46 -22.39 4.81
N SER A 495 -11.84 -23.02 3.82
CA SER A 495 -11.04 -24.24 3.99
C SER A 495 -9.79 -24.01 4.83
N ILE A 496 -9.03 -22.93 4.58
CA ILE A 496 -7.83 -22.59 5.37
C ILE A 496 -8.21 -22.37 6.84
N LEU A 497 -9.24 -21.57 7.12
CA LEU A 497 -9.69 -21.32 8.48
C LEU A 497 -10.29 -22.57 9.14
N SER A 498 -11.04 -23.37 8.40
CA SER A 498 -11.62 -24.62 8.93
C SER A 498 -10.55 -25.66 9.24
N GLN A 499 -9.52 -25.80 8.41
CA GLN A 499 -8.38 -26.69 8.67
C GLN A 499 -7.59 -26.22 9.88
N PHE A 500 -7.36 -24.91 10.00
CA PHE A 500 -6.59 -24.34 11.09
C PHE A 500 -7.27 -24.52 12.45
N PHE A 501 -8.55 -24.13 12.55
CA PHE A 501 -9.32 -24.29 13.78
C PHE A 501 -9.81 -25.72 14.00
N SER A 502 -9.54 -26.65 13.07
CA SER A 502 -10.09 -28.01 13.07
C SER A 502 -11.61 -28.01 13.25
N LEU A 503 -12.31 -27.15 12.51
CA LEU A 503 -13.75 -26.97 12.63
C LEU A 503 -14.47 -28.23 12.13
N THR A 504 -15.18 -28.88 13.03
CA THR A 504 -16.19 -29.89 12.74
C THR A 504 -17.58 -29.29 12.96
N ASP A 505 -18.61 -29.86 12.33
CA ASP A 505 -19.96 -29.29 12.40
C ASP A 505 -20.51 -29.29 13.83
N VAL A 506 -21.12 -28.15 14.24
CA VAL A 506 -21.71 -27.94 15.58
C VAL A 506 -22.63 -29.09 16.01
N ALA A 507 -23.45 -29.61 15.09
CA ALA A 507 -24.41 -30.67 15.36
C ALA A 507 -23.78 -32.03 15.76
N ILE A 508 -22.50 -32.25 15.41
CA ILE A 508 -21.75 -33.47 15.74
C ILE A 508 -21.06 -33.30 17.10
N ILE A 509 -20.42 -32.15 17.32
CA ILE A 509 -19.66 -31.87 18.54
C ILE A 509 -20.60 -31.63 19.74
N GLY A 510 -21.74 -30.98 19.53
CA GLY A 510 -22.73 -30.73 20.59
C GLY A 510 -23.31 -32.00 21.23
N ARG A 511 -23.13 -33.16 20.61
CA ARG A 511 -23.56 -34.48 21.13
C ARG A 511 -22.44 -35.28 21.79
N GLN A 512 -21.20 -34.80 21.78
CA GLN A 512 -20.02 -35.50 22.28
C GLN A 512 -19.49 -34.88 23.60
N PRO A 513 -18.78 -35.67 24.45
CA PRO A 513 -18.08 -35.12 25.62
C PRO A 513 -17.03 -34.07 25.22
N LEU A 514 -16.49 -33.30 26.18
CA LEU A 514 -15.49 -32.25 25.88
C LEU A 514 -14.35 -32.81 25.04
N SER A 515 -14.18 -32.27 23.83
CA SER A 515 -13.08 -32.63 22.95
C SER A 515 -11.76 -32.16 23.58
N PRO A 516 -10.66 -32.91 23.44
CA PRO A 516 -9.37 -32.50 24.00
C PRO A 516 -8.92 -31.18 23.37
N LEU A 517 -8.17 -30.37 24.13
CA LEU A 517 -7.67 -29.07 23.68
C LEU A 517 -7.05 -29.15 22.27
N PRO A 518 -7.57 -28.39 21.30
CA PRO A 518 -7.04 -28.36 19.94
C PRO A 518 -5.58 -27.89 19.91
N ARG A 519 -4.81 -28.41 18.95
CA ARG A 519 -3.37 -28.12 18.81
C ARG A 519 -3.03 -26.65 18.56
N TRP A 520 -4.00 -25.85 18.14
CA TRP A 520 -3.82 -24.42 17.90
C TRP A 520 -3.85 -23.59 19.18
N VAL A 521 -4.43 -24.11 20.27
CA VAL A 521 -4.49 -23.44 21.57
C VAL A 521 -3.11 -23.48 22.23
N PRO A 522 -2.57 -22.34 22.70
CA PRO A 522 -1.31 -22.34 23.43
C PRO A 522 -1.45 -23.16 24.72
N LYS A 523 -0.40 -23.91 25.05
CA LYS A 523 -0.40 -24.77 26.24
C LYS A 523 -0.43 -23.89 27.49
N ASP A 524 -1.14 -24.34 28.52
CA ASP A 524 -1.21 -23.67 29.84
C ASP A 524 -1.74 -22.21 29.80
N SER A 525 -2.53 -21.88 28.78
CA SER A 525 -3.25 -20.60 28.72
C SER A 525 -4.41 -20.57 29.72
N CYS A 526 -4.55 -19.46 30.44
CA CYS A 526 -5.69 -19.21 31.32
C CYS A 526 -6.98 -18.98 30.50
N SER A 527 -8.11 -19.45 31.03
CA SER A 527 -9.46 -19.24 30.49
C SER A 527 -9.81 -17.77 30.28
N VAL A 528 -9.44 -16.89 31.22
CA VAL A 528 -9.75 -15.45 31.17
C VAL A 528 -9.03 -14.76 30.02
N SER A 529 -7.73 -15.01 29.84
CA SER A 529 -6.95 -14.41 28.76
C SER A 529 -7.36 -15.00 27.42
N ALA A 530 -7.52 -16.32 27.33
CA ALA A 530 -7.99 -17.00 26.13
C ALA A 530 -9.35 -16.47 25.67
N ALA A 531 -10.30 -16.27 26.60
CA ALA A 531 -11.62 -15.73 26.28
C ALA A 531 -11.54 -14.34 25.63
N HIS A 532 -10.68 -13.46 26.13
CA HIS A 532 -10.48 -12.12 25.58
C HIS A 532 -9.95 -12.17 24.14
N TRP A 533 -8.91 -12.97 23.88
CA TRP A 533 -8.32 -13.12 22.55
C TRP A 533 -9.26 -13.82 21.57
N MET A 534 -9.92 -14.91 21.98
CA MET A 534 -10.93 -15.60 21.16
C MET A 534 -12.08 -14.67 20.77
N ARG A 535 -12.55 -13.83 21.70
CA ARG A 535 -13.54 -12.80 21.39
C ARG A 535 -13.01 -11.80 20.34
N GLY A 536 -11.77 -11.34 20.47
CA GLY A 536 -11.15 -10.46 19.47
C GLY A 536 -11.09 -11.08 18.08
N ILE A 537 -10.66 -12.33 17.98
CA ILE A 537 -10.60 -13.09 16.73
C ILE A 537 -12.00 -13.25 16.11
N LEU A 538 -13.02 -13.56 16.91
CA LEU A 538 -14.39 -13.70 16.42
C LEU A 538 -14.99 -12.39 15.93
N LEU A 539 -14.66 -11.26 16.56
CA LEU A 539 -15.13 -9.95 16.10
C LEU A 539 -14.54 -9.61 14.72
N GLU A 540 -13.24 -9.81 14.54
CA GLU A 540 -12.61 -9.59 13.23
C GLU A 540 -13.20 -10.52 12.16
N LEU A 541 -13.45 -11.78 12.50
CA LEU A 541 -14.09 -12.73 11.59
C LEU A 541 -15.53 -12.32 11.25
N ASP A 542 -16.31 -11.87 12.24
CA ASP A 542 -17.71 -11.41 12.05
C ASP A 542 -17.77 -10.17 11.14
N GLU A 543 -16.91 -9.18 11.37
CA GLU A 543 -16.79 -7.98 10.53
C GLU A 543 -16.43 -8.35 9.08
N SER A 544 -15.44 -9.22 8.92
CA SER A 544 -14.98 -9.68 7.60
C SER A 544 -16.06 -10.48 6.86
N VAL A 545 -16.74 -11.38 7.56
CA VAL A 545 -17.86 -12.16 7.01
C VAL A 545 -19.01 -11.24 6.62
N GLN A 546 -19.32 -10.21 7.42
CA GLN A 546 -20.37 -9.24 7.11
C GLN A 546 -20.03 -8.40 5.88
N GLU A 547 -18.78 -7.95 5.74
CA GLU A 547 -18.29 -7.21 4.57
C GLU A 547 -18.39 -8.06 3.29
N ILE A 548 -17.90 -9.31 3.34
CA ILE A 548 -17.95 -10.23 2.20
C ILE A 548 -19.40 -10.60 1.85
N CYS A 549 -20.26 -10.85 2.83
CA CYS A 549 -21.69 -11.11 2.60
C CYS A 549 -22.37 -9.90 1.93
N GLY A 550 -21.94 -8.67 2.25
CA GLY A 550 -22.42 -7.43 1.63
C GLY A 550 -22.15 -7.37 0.12
N LEU A 551 -21.07 -8.01 -0.36
CA LEU A 551 -20.69 -8.02 -1.78
C LEU A 551 -21.57 -8.96 -2.64
N ASN A 552 -22.32 -9.89 -2.02
CA ASN A 552 -23.25 -10.83 -2.68
C ASN A 552 -22.64 -11.62 -3.87
N VAL A 553 -21.41 -12.10 -3.70
CA VAL A 553 -20.56 -12.68 -4.76
C VAL A 553 -21.06 -14.04 -5.32
N GLY A 554 -22.00 -14.71 -4.66
CA GLY A 554 -22.49 -16.03 -5.08
C GLY A 554 -23.95 -16.33 -4.68
N GLY A 555 -24.74 -15.30 -4.38
CA GLY A 555 -26.10 -15.48 -3.83
C GLY A 555 -26.10 -16.11 -2.44
N GLY A 556 -27.20 -16.80 -2.08
CA GLY A 556 -27.42 -17.29 -0.71
C GLY A 556 -26.46 -18.39 -0.23
N SER A 557 -25.84 -19.16 -1.14
CA SER A 557 -24.98 -20.31 -0.78
C SER A 557 -23.62 -19.90 -0.20
N ALA A 558 -22.95 -18.91 -0.79
CA ALA A 558 -21.68 -18.37 -0.28
C ALA A 558 -21.87 -17.75 1.12
N ASN A 559 -22.95 -16.97 1.26
CA ASN A 559 -23.32 -16.34 2.52
C ASN A 559 -23.67 -17.39 3.59
N ALA A 560 -24.29 -18.51 3.20
CA ALA A 560 -24.55 -19.62 4.11
C ALA A 560 -23.26 -20.33 4.55
N SER A 561 -22.31 -20.57 3.65
CA SER A 561 -21.01 -21.18 3.97
C SER A 561 -20.21 -20.33 4.97
N LEU A 562 -20.12 -19.02 4.75
CA LEU A 562 -19.44 -18.09 5.65
C LEU A 562 -20.13 -17.98 7.02
N LYS A 563 -21.48 -17.95 7.04
CA LYS A 563 -22.24 -17.97 8.31
C LYS A 563 -22.07 -19.30 9.05
N ASN A 564 -21.97 -20.42 8.34
CA ASN A 564 -21.70 -21.72 8.94
C ASN A 564 -20.28 -21.79 9.51
N LEU A 565 -19.28 -21.28 8.78
CA LEU A 565 -17.91 -21.14 9.28
C LEU A 565 -17.89 -20.37 10.61
N LEU A 566 -18.58 -19.22 10.67
CA LEU A 566 -18.66 -18.41 11.87
C LEU A 566 -19.37 -19.14 13.02
N ALA A 567 -20.47 -19.85 12.75
CA ALA A 567 -21.17 -20.64 13.76
C ALA A 567 -20.30 -21.78 14.31
N ASN A 568 -19.61 -22.51 13.43
CA ASN A 568 -18.67 -23.57 13.80
C ASN A 568 -17.48 -23.02 14.60
N ALA A 569 -16.92 -21.87 14.20
CA ALA A 569 -15.84 -21.20 14.93
C ALA A 569 -16.27 -20.75 16.34
N ARG A 570 -17.46 -20.15 16.46
CA ARG A 570 -18.04 -19.77 17.76
C ARG A 570 -18.21 -20.98 18.67
N PHE A 571 -18.71 -22.11 18.14
CA PHE A 571 -18.93 -23.32 18.93
C PHE A 571 -17.61 -23.94 19.39
N ASN A 572 -16.63 -24.08 18.49
CA ASN A 572 -15.32 -24.61 18.82
C ASN A 572 -14.62 -23.74 19.90
N MET A 573 -14.63 -22.41 19.75
CA MET A 573 -14.06 -21.51 20.76
C MET A 573 -14.82 -21.55 22.09
N THR A 574 -16.13 -21.79 22.08
CA THR A 574 -16.91 -22.03 23.31
C THR A 574 -16.46 -23.32 23.99
N GLU A 575 -16.23 -24.39 23.22
CA GLU A 575 -15.74 -25.67 23.75
C GLU A 575 -14.31 -25.55 24.32
N VAL A 576 -13.42 -24.83 23.63
CA VAL A 576 -12.08 -24.52 24.14
C VAL A 576 -12.16 -23.75 25.45
N LEU A 577 -13.03 -22.72 25.53
CA LEU A 577 -13.22 -21.98 26.77
C LEU A 577 -13.72 -22.88 27.90
N CYS A 578 -14.67 -23.77 27.63
CA CYS A 578 -15.20 -24.70 28.64
C CYS A 578 -14.11 -25.64 29.17
N ASN A 579 -13.25 -26.18 28.30
CA ASN A 579 -12.11 -27.00 28.71
C ASN A 579 -11.11 -26.23 29.59
N LEU A 580 -10.75 -25.02 29.17
CA LEU A 580 -9.83 -24.18 29.94
C LEU A 580 -10.44 -23.74 31.27
N TRP A 581 -11.75 -23.50 31.32
CA TRP A 581 -12.46 -23.16 32.54
C TRP A 581 -12.46 -24.33 33.53
N GLU A 582 -12.77 -25.55 33.08
CA GLU A 582 -12.72 -26.74 33.95
C GLU A 582 -11.29 -27.00 34.45
N SER A 583 -10.26 -26.84 33.60
CA SER A 583 -8.86 -26.98 33.99
C SER A 583 -8.41 -25.92 35.00
N ASP A 584 -8.79 -24.66 34.80
CA ASP A 584 -8.45 -23.57 35.73
C ASP A 584 -9.19 -23.73 37.07
N ALA A 585 -10.43 -24.23 37.05
CA ALA A 585 -11.21 -24.50 38.26
C ALA A 585 -10.55 -25.58 39.15
N ALA A 586 -9.89 -26.58 38.54
CA ALA A 586 -9.12 -27.60 39.26
C ALA A 586 -7.92 -27.03 40.02
N ILE A 587 -7.26 -26.00 39.46
CA ILE A 587 -6.09 -25.37 40.07
C ILE A 587 -6.51 -24.25 41.03
N PHE A 588 -7.73 -23.74 40.92
CA PHE A 588 -8.22 -22.55 41.64
C PHE A 588 -8.00 -22.59 43.15
N HIS A 589 -8.15 -23.75 43.79
CA HIS A 589 -7.91 -23.93 45.23
C HIS A 589 -6.49 -23.53 45.71
N MET A 590 -5.48 -23.55 44.83
CA MET A 590 -4.09 -23.19 45.17
C MET A 590 -3.92 -21.68 45.35
N LEU A 591 -4.88 -20.88 44.86
CA LEU A 591 -4.83 -19.41 44.95
C LEU A 591 -5.25 -18.88 46.32
N GLU A 592 -5.81 -19.72 47.19
CA GLU A 592 -6.23 -19.32 48.53
C GLU A 592 -5.00 -19.04 49.41
N ASP A 593 -4.86 -17.78 49.81
CA ASP A 593 -3.84 -17.30 50.73
C ASP A 593 -4.39 -17.11 52.16
N TRP A 594 -5.67 -17.44 52.37
CA TRP A 594 -6.43 -17.25 53.61
C TRP A 594 -6.44 -15.80 54.11
N SER A 595 -6.22 -14.85 53.20
CA SER A 595 -6.32 -13.43 53.49
C SER A 595 -7.78 -13.07 53.77
N LEU A 596 -8.00 -12.29 54.83
CA LEU A 596 -9.33 -12.01 55.31
C LEU A 596 -9.92 -10.79 54.61
N ASP A 597 -11.21 -10.85 54.33
CA ASP A 597 -11.92 -9.73 53.74
C ASP A 597 -12.11 -8.60 54.75
N THR A 598 -11.91 -7.37 54.30
CA THR A 598 -12.13 -6.15 55.09
C THR A 598 -13.62 -5.92 55.37
N ASP A 599 -14.48 -6.32 54.43
CA ASP A 599 -15.93 -6.08 54.52
C ASP A 599 -16.63 -7.17 55.35
N ALA A 600 -16.15 -8.41 55.24
CA ALA A 600 -16.63 -9.56 56.00
C ALA A 600 -15.45 -10.23 56.74
N PRO A 601 -15.16 -9.85 58.00
CA PRO A 601 -13.96 -10.30 58.72
C PRO A 601 -13.99 -11.78 59.14
N SER A 602 -14.98 -12.55 58.69
CA SER A 602 -15.09 -13.99 58.92
C SER A 602 -14.92 -14.81 57.63
N THR A 603 -14.63 -14.18 56.49
CA THR A 603 -14.46 -14.84 55.19
C THR A 603 -13.16 -14.40 54.52
N THR A 604 -12.71 -15.15 53.51
CA THR A 604 -11.48 -14.84 52.76
C THR A 604 -11.75 -14.02 51.50
N LEU A 605 -10.74 -13.26 51.03
CA LEU A 605 -10.79 -12.51 49.76
C LEU A 605 -10.95 -13.43 48.54
N PHE A 606 -10.55 -14.69 48.68
CA PHE A 606 -10.68 -15.74 47.68
C PHE A 606 -12.10 -15.91 47.12
N LEU A 607 -13.14 -15.76 47.95
CA LEU A 607 -14.54 -15.86 47.47
C LEU A 607 -14.94 -14.71 46.54
N ARG A 608 -14.32 -13.53 46.70
CA ARG A 608 -14.54 -12.40 45.80
C ARG A 608 -13.87 -12.64 44.46
N ASP A 609 -12.65 -13.19 44.49
CA ASP A 609 -11.89 -13.57 43.31
C ASP A 609 -12.58 -14.70 42.54
N LEU A 610 -13.16 -15.67 43.25
CA LEU A 610 -14.05 -16.69 42.72
C LEU A 610 -15.24 -16.07 41.98
N ALA A 611 -15.99 -15.20 42.64
CA ALA A 611 -17.17 -14.57 42.06
C ALA A 611 -16.82 -13.77 40.80
N LEU A 612 -15.69 -13.05 40.82
CA LEU A 612 -15.17 -12.29 39.68
C LEU A 612 -14.81 -13.20 38.50
N PHE A 613 -14.09 -14.29 38.76
CA PHE A 613 -13.66 -15.26 37.75
C PHE A 613 -14.86 -15.96 37.09
N TRP A 614 -15.77 -16.53 37.89
CA TRP A 614 -16.98 -17.20 37.37
C TRP A 614 -17.87 -16.24 36.58
N ARG A 615 -18.05 -15.00 37.06
CA ARG A 615 -18.82 -13.98 36.36
C ARG A 615 -18.18 -13.59 35.02
N ASN A 616 -16.86 -13.40 34.99
CA ASN A 616 -16.17 -13.03 33.76
C ASN A 616 -16.23 -14.16 32.73
N ASN A 617 -15.95 -15.40 33.12
CA ASN A 617 -16.01 -16.56 32.21
C ASN A 617 -17.43 -16.79 31.68
N SER A 618 -18.46 -16.68 32.54
CA SER A 618 -19.86 -16.79 32.09
C SER A 618 -20.23 -15.69 31.08
N ARG A 619 -19.78 -14.45 31.31
CA ARG A 619 -20.02 -13.32 30.41
C ARG A 619 -19.31 -13.49 29.07
N GLU A 620 -18.03 -13.85 29.09
CA GLU A 620 -17.27 -14.02 27.85
C GLU A 620 -17.76 -15.25 27.06
N ALA A 621 -18.16 -16.34 27.74
CA ALA A 621 -18.81 -17.48 27.09
C ALA A 621 -20.11 -17.08 26.39
N PHE A 622 -20.93 -16.24 27.02
CA PHE A 622 -22.13 -15.67 26.39
C PHE A 622 -21.82 -14.81 25.16
N LEU A 623 -20.79 -13.96 25.24
CA LEU A 623 -20.37 -13.11 24.13
C LEU A 623 -19.81 -13.93 22.94
N ILE A 624 -19.01 -14.96 23.22
CA ILE A 624 -18.45 -15.88 22.22
C ILE A 624 -19.55 -16.71 21.54
N ALA A 625 -20.56 -17.13 22.29
CA ALA A 625 -21.74 -17.84 21.75
C ALA A 625 -22.63 -16.97 20.84
N GLY A 626 -22.30 -15.68 20.67
CA GLY A 626 -23.01 -14.75 19.78
C GLY A 626 -23.99 -13.83 20.49
N GLY A 627 -23.98 -13.80 21.83
CA GLY A 627 -24.68 -12.79 22.60
C GLY A 627 -24.09 -11.41 22.32
N LYS A 628 -24.91 -10.45 21.89
CA LYS A 628 -24.49 -9.04 21.83
C LYS A 628 -24.51 -8.48 23.25
N ALA A 629 -23.44 -7.77 23.64
CA ALA A 629 -23.44 -7.01 24.89
C ALA A 629 -24.64 -6.07 24.85
N ALA A 630 -25.61 -6.27 25.74
CA ALA A 630 -26.93 -5.66 25.67
C ALA A 630 -26.85 -4.15 25.47
N ASP A 631 -27.30 -3.69 24.31
CA ASP A 631 -28.14 -2.50 24.25
C ASP A 631 -29.58 -2.98 24.48
N ILE A 632 -30.30 -2.31 25.36
CA ILE A 632 -31.48 -2.80 26.12
C ILE A 632 -32.74 -3.05 25.25
N GLN A 633 -32.63 -3.07 23.91
CA GLN A 633 -33.80 -3.09 23.02
C GLN A 633 -33.89 -4.28 22.05
N SER A 634 -32.86 -5.11 21.88
CA SER A 634 -32.94 -6.27 20.97
C SER A 634 -33.17 -7.57 21.75
N ARG A 635 -34.45 -7.88 22.01
CA ARG A 635 -34.94 -9.13 22.64
C ARG A 635 -34.88 -10.37 21.73
N GLU A 636 -34.17 -10.30 20.61
CA GLU A 636 -34.14 -11.34 19.59
C GLU A 636 -32.69 -11.70 19.22
N LEU A 637 -32.03 -12.50 20.05
CA LEU A 637 -31.00 -13.45 19.60
C LEU A 637 -30.98 -14.59 20.61
N SER A 638 -31.87 -15.56 20.41
CA SER A 638 -31.80 -16.84 21.14
C SER A 638 -30.52 -17.54 20.73
N ILE A 639 -29.57 -17.69 21.66
CA ILE A 639 -28.41 -18.56 21.48
C ILE A 639 -28.93 -19.99 21.25
N ALA A 640 -28.25 -20.74 20.38
CA ALA A 640 -28.64 -22.13 20.11
C ALA A 640 -28.48 -22.98 21.39
N PRO A 641 -29.42 -23.91 21.67
CA PRO A 641 -29.49 -24.63 22.94
C PRO A 641 -28.24 -25.49 23.22
N GLU A 642 -27.50 -25.88 22.18
CA GLU A 642 -26.26 -26.66 22.28
C GLU A 642 -25.14 -25.87 22.99
N PHE A 643 -25.00 -24.57 22.70
CA PHE A 643 -24.05 -23.70 23.40
C PHE A 643 -24.42 -23.55 24.86
N THR A 644 -25.70 -23.29 25.13
CA THR A 644 -26.22 -23.07 26.47
C THR A 644 -26.07 -24.32 27.34
N GLY A 645 -26.34 -25.51 26.77
CA GLY A 645 -26.11 -26.78 27.46
C GLY A 645 -24.64 -27.00 27.82
N ARG A 646 -23.72 -26.65 26.91
CA ARG A 646 -22.27 -26.81 27.14
C ARG A 646 -21.74 -25.86 28.20
N ILE A 647 -22.12 -24.58 28.14
CA ILE A 647 -21.73 -23.57 29.12
C ILE A 647 -22.28 -23.94 30.50
N LYS A 648 -23.55 -24.37 30.57
CA LYS A 648 -24.17 -24.85 31.82
C LYS A 648 -23.38 -26.02 32.43
N ALA A 649 -23.05 -27.02 31.61
CA ALA A 649 -22.30 -28.19 32.07
C ALA A 649 -20.92 -27.79 32.62
N SER A 650 -20.17 -26.96 31.89
CA SER A 650 -18.85 -26.49 32.32
C SER A 650 -18.90 -25.63 33.59
N PHE A 651 -19.91 -24.76 33.71
CA PHE A 651 -20.14 -23.97 34.92
C PHE A 651 -20.37 -24.86 36.15
N LEU A 652 -21.21 -25.90 36.03
CA LEU A 652 -21.51 -26.82 37.12
C LEU A 652 -20.32 -27.73 37.44
N ASN A 653 -19.68 -28.33 36.42
CA ASN A 653 -18.48 -29.14 36.59
C ASN A 653 -17.38 -28.34 37.29
N GLY A 654 -17.11 -27.11 36.83
CA GLY A 654 -16.14 -26.21 37.45
C GLY A 654 -16.48 -25.91 38.91
N LEU A 655 -17.76 -25.70 39.26
CA LEU A 655 -18.18 -25.53 40.65
C LEU A 655 -17.97 -26.80 41.49
N TYR A 656 -18.29 -27.98 40.98
CA TYR A 656 -18.05 -29.24 41.70
C TYR A 656 -16.56 -29.50 41.92
N THR A 657 -15.73 -29.28 40.90
CA THR A 657 -14.27 -29.38 41.02
C THR A 657 -13.71 -28.36 42.01
N PHE A 658 -14.25 -27.14 42.02
CA PHE A 658 -13.88 -26.13 43.01
C PHE A 658 -14.24 -26.55 44.44
N LEU A 659 -15.45 -27.08 44.65
CA LEU A 659 -15.88 -27.59 45.96
C LEU A 659 -14.99 -28.75 46.42
N ASP A 660 -14.59 -29.66 45.53
CA ASP A 660 -13.61 -30.70 45.84
C ASP A 660 -12.23 -30.10 46.20
N GLY A 661 -11.80 -29.09 45.45
CA GLY A 661 -10.57 -28.35 45.74
C GLY A 661 -10.58 -27.67 47.12
N LEU A 662 -11.73 -27.17 47.60
CA LEU A 662 -11.86 -26.65 48.97
C LEU A 662 -11.65 -27.74 50.03
N VAL A 663 -12.12 -28.97 49.78
CA VAL A 663 -11.90 -30.11 50.68
C VAL A 663 -10.43 -30.48 50.71
N GLN A 664 -9.79 -30.57 49.54
CA GLN A 664 -8.36 -30.83 49.43
C GLN A 664 -7.55 -29.76 50.18
N LEU A 665 -7.91 -28.49 50.06
CA LEU A 665 -7.23 -27.40 50.76
C LEU A 665 -7.41 -27.47 52.29
N ALA A 666 -8.59 -27.89 52.75
CA ALA A 666 -8.89 -27.99 54.18
C ALA A 666 -8.12 -29.13 54.88
N PHE A 667 -7.82 -30.22 54.17
CA PHE A 667 -7.13 -31.40 54.73
C PHE A 667 -5.66 -31.53 54.34
N SER A 668 -5.18 -30.80 53.33
CA SER A 668 -3.78 -30.86 52.89
C SER A 668 -2.83 -30.02 53.76
N GLU A 669 -1.53 -30.33 53.68
CA GLU A 669 -0.48 -29.50 54.26
C GLU A 669 -0.46 -28.11 53.59
N TYR A 670 -0.28 -27.05 54.38
CA TYR A 670 -0.31 -25.68 53.88
C TYR A 670 0.92 -25.39 53.01
N ASP A 671 0.73 -25.27 51.71
CA ASP A 671 1.77 -24.96 50.72
C ASP A 671 1.35 -23.75 49.84
N PRO A 672 1.52 -22.51 50.33
CA PRO A 672 1.08 -21.32 49.63
C PRO A 672 1.91 -21.02 48.37
N LEU A 673 1.29 -20.37 47.38
CA LEU A 673 1.97 -19.91 46.16
C LEU A 673 3.08 -18.89 46.43
N ASP A 674 2.90 -18.09 47.50
CA ASP A 674 3.88 -17.17 48.03
C ASP A 674 4.33 -17.66 49.43
N PRO A 675 5.58 -18.09 49.60
CA PRO A 675 6.08 -18.59 50.89
C PRO A 675 6.14 -17.52 51.98
N THR A 676 5.94 -16.24 51.64
CA THR A 676 5.88 -15.13 52.61
C THR A 676 4.52 -15.00 53.31
N THR A 677 3.47 -15.64 52.79
CA THR A 677 2.15 -15.66 53.42
C THR A 677 2.14 -16.66 54.58
N SER A 678 2.47 -16.22 55.79
CA SER A 678 2.39 -17.06 57.00
C SER A 678 1.28 -16.65 57.97
N THR A 679 0.82 -15.40 57.92
CA THR A 679 -0.12 -14.83 58.90
C THR A 679 -1.14 -13.94 58.22
N SER A 680 -2.41 -14.09 58.58
CA SER A 680 -3.50 -13.21 58.15
C SER A 680 -3.86 -12.22 59.25
N GLU A 681 -3.97 -10.94 58.91
CA GLU A 681 -4.28 -9.88 59.88
C GLU A 681 -5.80 -9.63 59.96
N LYS A 682 -6.37 -9.63 61.17
CA LYS A 682 -7.69 -9.04 61.47
C LYS A 682 -7.55 -7.73 62.21
N VAL A 683 -8.31 -6.72 61.80
CA VAL A 683 -8.50 -5.51 62.61
C VAL A 683 -9.75 -5.68 63.46
N PHE A 684 -9.59 -5.80 64.78
CA PHE A 684 -10.70 -5.88 65.73
C PHE A 684 -10.60 -4.73 66.72
N ALA A 685 -11.54 -3.78 66.64
CA ALA A 685 -11.67 -2.67 67.60
C ALA A 685 -10.33 -1.99 67.94
N ASP A 686 -9.62 -1.51 66.91
CA ASP A 686 -8.27 -0.89 66.96
C ASP A 686 -7.10 -1.80 67.37
N THR A 687 -7.33 -3.08 67.63
CA THR A 687 -6.29 -4.11 67.86
C THR A 687 -6.13 -5.03 66.65
N LYS A 688 -4.89 -5.17 66.15
CA LYS A 688 -4.54 -6.16 65.12
C LYS A 688 -4.41 -7.54 65.78
N VAL A 689 -5.30 -8.47 65.42
CA VAL A 689 -5.21 -9.88 65.79
C VAL A 689 -4.63 -10.63 64.59
N SER A 690 -3.40 -11.14 64.72
CA SER A 690 -2.80 -12.02 63.72
C SER A 690 -3.30 -13.44 63.92
N ILE A 691 -3.87 -14.03 62.86
CA ILE A 691 -4.23 -15.45 62.82
C ILE A 691 -3.11 -16.18 62.10
N ASP A 692 -2.57 -17.22 62.74
CA ASP A 692 -1.63 -18.12 62.09
C ASP A 692 -2.40 -19.06 61.16
N VAL A 693 -2.15 -18.92 59.86
CA VAL A 693 -2.83 -19.66 58.80
C VAL A 693 -2.27 -21.08 58.67
N ARG A 694 -1.10 -21.35 59.26
CA ARG A 694 -0.51 -22.70 59.25
C ARG A 694 -1.28 -23.67 60.14
N GLU A 695 -1.99 -23.16 61.14
CA GLU A 695 -2.81 -23.98 62.03
C GLU A 695 -3.98 -24.60 61.25
N LEU A 696 -4.06 -25.93 61.27
CA LEU A 696 -5.13 -26.69 60.60
C LEU A 696 -6.53 -26.27 61.10
N ASP A 697 -6.66 -26.01 62.39
CA ASP A 697 -7.92 -25.60 63.01
C ASP A 697 -8.41 -24.24 62.51
N ALA A 698 -7.50 -23.28 62.32
CA ALA A 698 -7.84 -21.99 61.77
C ALA A 698 -8.32 -22.13 60.32
N ARG A 699 -7.65 -22.95 59.50
CA ARG A 699 -8.04 -23.22 58.11
C ARG A 699 -9.39 -23.92 57.98
N ILE A 700 -9.66 -24.93 58.81
CA ILE A 700 -10.97 -25.61 58.80
C ILE A 700 -12.08 -24.65 59.20
N LEU A 701 -11.89 -23.86 60.27
CA LEU A 701 -12.90 -22.89 60.70
C LEU A 701 -13.18 -21.82 59.63
N LEU A 702 -12.13 -21.32 58.97
CA LEU A 702 -12.26 -20.37 57.86
C LEU A 702 -12.92 -21.03 56.64
N GLY A 703 -12.59 -22.28 56.34
CA GLY A 703 -13.19 -23.07 55.26
C GLY A 703 -14.70 -23.25 55.47
N VAL A 704 -15.13 -23.60 56.69
CA VAL A 704 -16.54 -23.72 57.05
C VAL A 704 -17.27 -22.38 56.89
N THR A 705 -16.69 -21.27 57.35
CA THR A 705 -17.30 -19.95 57.14
C THR A 705 -17.32 -19.53 55.67
N ASN A 706 -16.31 -19.91 54.90
CA ASN A 706 -16.24 -19.65 53.47
C ASN A 706 -17.34 -20.41 52.72
N ILE A 707 -17.58 -21.69 53.06
CA ILE A 707 -18.64 -22.50 52.47
C ILE A 707 -20.03 -21.96 52.83
N ASP A 708 -20.25 -21.52 54.09
CA ASP A 708 -21.54 -20.92 54.47
C ASP A 708 -21.81 -19.62 53.71
N HIS A 709 -20.79 -18.77 53.51
CA HIS A 709 -20.91 -17.55 52.71
C HIS A 709 -21.08 -17.83 51.22
N LEU A 710 -20.33 -18.80 50.68
CA LEU A 710 -20.46 -19.29 49.31
C LEU A 710 -21.91 -19.71 49.04
N ARG A 711 -22.49 -20.51 49.92
CA ARG A 711 -23.86 -21.00 49.82
C ARG A 711 -24.91 -19.90 49.92
N ARG A 712 -24.80 -18.99 50.90
CA ARG A 712 -25.86 -17.99 51.16
C ARG A 712 -25.84 -16.81 50.21
N THR A 713 -24.68 -16.48 49.63
CA THR A 713 -24.51 -15.20 48.93
C THR A 713 -23.92 -15.38 47.53
N VAL A 714 -22.81 -16.10 47.40
CA VAL A 714 -22.07 -16.18 46.12
C VAL A 714 -22.80 -17.07 45.11
N LEU A 715 -23.19 -18.29 45.49
CA LEU A 715 -23.89 -19.22 44.58
C LEU A 715 -25.22 -18.64 44.06
N PRO A 716 -26.14 -18.11 44.90
CA PRO A 716 -27.36 -17.49 44.40
C PRO A 716 -27.09 -16.35 43.42
N SER A 717 -26.07 -15.52 43.68
CA SER A 717 -25.71 -14.40 42.80
C SER A 717 -25.17 -14.88 41.44
N LEU A 718 -24.30 -15.89 41.43
CA LEU A 718 -23.73 -16.45 40.20
C LEU A 718 -24.81 -17.13 39.34
N PHE A 719 -25.67 -17.93 39.95
CA PHE A 719 -26.79 -18.58 39.24
C PHE A 719 -27.80 -17.58 38.71
N GLN A 720 -28.09 -16.50 39.44
CA GLN A 720 -28.96 -15.43 38.96
C GLN A 720 -28.38 -14.75 37.72
N GLN A 721 -27.09 -14.40 37.72
CA GLN A 721 -26.43 -13.79 36.55
C GLN A 721 -26.40 -14.73 35.35
N LEU A 722 -26.17 -16.02 35.56
CA LEU A 722 -26.19 -17.02 34.50
C LEU A 722 -27.60 -17.22 33.94
N THR A 723 -28.61 -17.25 34.81
CA THR A 723 -30.03 -17.32 34.43
C THR A 723 -30.47 -16.10 33.63
N ASP A 724 -30.04 -14.91 34.04
CA ASP A 724 -30.35 -13.65 33.37
C ASP A 724 -29.68 -13.54 31.99
N SER A 725 -28.44 -14.04 31.86
CA SER A 725 -27.68 -14.00 30.60
C SER A 725 -28.07 -15.09 29.61
N LEU A 726 -28.28 -16.33 30.06
CA LEU A 726 -28.60 -17.47 29.17
C LEU A 726 -30.11 -17.73 29.04
N HIS A 727 -30.96 -17.05 29.82
CA HIS A 727 -32.41 -17.27 29.88
C HIS A 727 -32.81 -18.74 30.17
N VAL A 728 -32.01 -19.45 30.98
CA VAL A 728 -32.27 -20.84 31.38
C VAL A 728 -32.60 -20.93 32.86
N LYS A 729 -33.61 -21.74 33.20
CA LYS A 729 -33.97 -22.04 34.59
C LYS A 729 -32.96 -23.03 35.18
N MET A 730 -32.24 -22.64 36.23
CA MET A 730 -31.22 -23.47 36.92
C MET A 730 -31.52 -23.66 38.42
N HIS A 731 -32.79 -23.64 38.81
CA HIS A 731 -33.17 -23.73 40.23
C HIS A 731 -32.87 -25.09 40.85
N GLU A 732 -33.11 -26.19 40.13
CA GLU A 732 -32.80 -27.53 40.61
C GLU A 732 -31.29 -27.74 40.76
N ASP A 733 -30.49 -27.26 39.80
CA ASP A 733 -29.03 -27.34 39.86
C ASP A 733 -28.44 -26.50 41.00
N LEU A 734 -29.02 -25.32 41.29
CA LEU A 734 -28.60 -24.53 42.45
C LEU A 734 -28.83 -25.32 43.75
N LYS A 735 -30.01 -25.94 43.89
CA LYS A 735 -30.35 -26.71 45.08
C LYS A 735 -29.40 -27.89 45.29
N THR A 736 -29.04 -28.61 44.23
CA THR A 736 -28.09 -29.73 44.35
C THR A 736 -26.70 -29.26 44.75
N VAL A 737 -26.21 -28.14 44.22
CA VAL A 737 -24.91 -27.56 44.62
C VAL A 737 -24.95 -27.06 46.07
N GLU A 738 -26.05 -26.44 46.50
CA GLU A 738 -26.25 -26.03 47.91
C GLU A 738 -26.28 -27.22 48.86
N GLU A 739 -26.89 -28.35 48.47
CA GLU A 739 -26.90 -29.60 49.23
C GLU A 739 -25.48 -30.18 49.36
N VAL A 740 -24.69 -30.21 48.29
CA VAL A 740 -23.28 -30.64 48.32
C VAL A 740 -22.46 -29.72 49.23
N ALA A 741 -22.59 -28.39 49.09
CA ALA A 741 -21.90 -27.44 49.96
C ALA A 741 -22.26 -27.64 51.44
N GLN A 742 -23.54 -27.94 51.76
CA GLN A 742 -23.98 -28.24 53.12
C GLN A 742 -23.40 -29.56 53.65
N GLN A 743 -23.23 -30.58 52.80
CA GLN A 743 -22.56 -31.83 53.19
C GLN A 743 -21.08 -31.59 53.50
N LEU A 744 -20.39 -30.79 52.69
CA LEU A 744 -18.99 -30.42 52.92
C LEU A 744 -18.79 -29.61 54.21
N ASP A 745 -19.67 -28.63 54.45
CA ASP A 745 -19.71 -27.90 55.73
C ASP A 745 -19.85 -28.86 56.92
N GLY A 746 -20.70 -29.89 56.81
CA GLY A 746 -20.86 -30.93 57.83
C GLY A 746 -19.57 -31.72 58.06
N ILE A 747 -18.95 -32.25 57.00
CA ILE A 747 -17.72 -33.06 57.09
C ILE A 747 -16.58 -32.28 57.74
N LEU A 748 -16.33 -31.05 57.31
CA LEU A 748 -15.25 -30.21 57.85
C LEU A 748 -15.52 -29.83 59.31
N PHE A 749 -16.77 -29.47 59.62
CA PHE A 749 -17.15 -29.08 60.98
C PHE A 749 -17.10 -30.26 61.96
N ASP A 750 -17.60 -31.43 61.56
CA ASP A 750 -17.62 -32.62 62.39
C ASP A 750 -16.20 -33.13 62.69
N ASP A 751 -15.27 -33.04 61.72
CA ASP A 751 -13.86 -33.34 61.97
C ASP A 751 -13.25 -32.43 63.05
N TYR A 752 -13.46 -31.11 62.92
CA TYR A 752 -12.99 -30.15 63.91
C TYR A 752 -13.59 -30.41 65.30
N VAL A 753 -14.90 -30.61 65.38
CA VAL A 753 -15.59 -30.90 66.64
C VAL A 753 -15.09 -32.20 67.24
N LYS A 754 -14.87 -33.25 66.44
CA LYS A 754 -14.36 -34.54 66.91
C LYS A 754 -12.97 -34.40 67.54
N ARG A 755 -12.03 -33.74 66.85
CA ARG A 755 -10.66 -33.54 67.36
C ARG A 755 -10.63 -32.76 68.68
N LYS A 756 -11.50 -31.76 68.84
CA LYS A 756 -11.62 -31.00 70.10
C LYS A 756 -12.38 -31.78 71.18
N SER A 757 -13.39 -32.56 70.78
CA SER A 757 -14.18 -33.41 71.68
C SER A 757 -13.31 -34.51 72.28
N ASP A 758 -12.43 -35.14 71.52
CA ASP A 758 -11.55 -36.22 71.99
C ASP A 758 -10.68 -35.73 73.17
N ILE A 759 -10.10 -34.53 73.06
CA ILE A 759 -9.31 -33.91 74.15
C ILE A 759 -10.14 -33.74 75.42
N ILE A 760 -11.38 -33.23 75.29
CA ILE A 760 -12.25 -33.00 76.45
C ILE A 760 -12.78 -34.32 77.01
N SER A 761 -13.02 -35.30 76.13
CA SER A 761 -13.51 -36.64 76.46
C SER A 761 -12.45 -37.43 77.23
N ASP A 762 -11.18 -37.30 76.87
CA ASP A 762 -10.06 -37.91 77.60
C ASP A 762 -9.96 -37.35 79.01
N ILE A 763 -10.09 -36.02 79.18
CA ILE A 763 -10.12 -35.37 80.51
C ILE A 763 -11.26 -35.94 81.38
N LEU A 764 -12.44 -36.15 80.80
CA LEU A 764 -13.58 -36.73 81.52
C LEU A 764 -13.41 -38.22 81.81
N ARG A 765 -12.95 -39.01 80.84
CA ARG A 765 -12.73 -40.46 81.00
C ARG A 765 -11.67 -40.71 82.08
N GLU A 766 -10.56 -39.98 82.04
CA GLU A 766 -9.55 -40.04 83.09
C GLU A 766 -10.10 -39.58 84.45
N GLY A 767 -10.84 -38.47 84.45
CA GLY A 767 -11.45 -37.92 85.66
C GLY A 767 -12.45 -38.85 86.35
N ILE A 768 -13.27 -39.58 85.60
CA ILE A 768 -14.34 -40.42 86.15
C ILE A 768 -13.87 -41.85 86.44
N LEU A 769 -13.01 -42.43 85.60
CA LEU A 769 -12.63 -43.85 85.66
C LEU A 769 -11.25 -44.10 86.29
N SER A 770 -10.25 -43.24 86.03
CA SER A 770 -8.85 -43.48 86.42
C SER A 770 -8.33 -42.61 87.57
N SER A 771 -9.11 -41.64 88.05
CA SER A 771 -8.76 -40.72 89.14
C SER A 771 -8.63 -41.36 90.53
N GLY A 772 -8.86 -42.67 90.66
CA GLY A 772 -8.84 -43.38 91.95
C GLY A 772 -10.03 -43.05 92.86
N VAL A 773 -11.03 -42.34 92.34
CA VAL A 773 -12.24 -41.95 93.05
C VAL A 773 -13.18 -43.16 93.19
N ASN A 774 -13.29 -43.69 94.41
CA ASN A 774 -14.25 -44.74 94.73
C ASN A 774 -15.64 -44.14 94.96
N TRP A 775 -16.45 -44.02 93.90
CA TRP A 775 -17.83 -43.49 93.89
C TRP A 775 -18.79 -44.12 94.93
N SER A 776 -18.43 -45.27 95.50
CA SER A 776 -19.17 -45.96 96.57
C SER A 776 -18.91 -45.42 97.98
N THR A 777 -17.74 -44.82 98.24
CA THR A 777 -17.25 -44.47 99.60
C THR A 777 -16.85 -43.00 99.76
N ILE A 778 -17.10 -42.16 98.75
CA ILE A 778 -16.78 -40.73 98.80
C ILE A 778 -17.53 -40.07 99.98
N PRO A 779 -16.84 -39.27 100.82
CA PRO A 779 -17.48 -38.43 101.83
C PRO A 779 -18.32 -37.32 101.17
N LYS A 780 -18.96 -36.49 101.99
CA LYS A 780 -19.89 -35.45 101.50
C LYS A 780 -19.22 -34.49 100.51
N PRO A 781 -19.95 -34.03 99.48
CA PRO A 781 -19.43 -33.12 98.47
C PRO A 781 -19.06 -31.76 99.08
N SER A 782 -17.78 -31.39 99.05
CA SER A 782 -17.29 -30.08 99.52
C SER A 782 -16.98 -29.14 98.35
N GLU A 783 -16.39 -29.67 97.27
CA GLU A 783 -15.98 -28.92 96.08
C GLU A 783 -16.17 -29.78 94.82
N VAL A 784 -16.25 -29.12 93.67
CA VAL A 784 -16.26 -29.77 92.36
C VAL A 784 -14.88 -30.35 92.08
N HIS A 785 -14.78 -31.57 91.52
CA HIS A 785 -13.46 -32.15 91.23
C HIS A 785 -12.68 -31.35 90.16
N PRO A 786 -11.34 -31.32 90.23
CA PRO A 786 -10.48 -30.58 89.29
C PRO A 786 -10.70 -30.91 87.81
N PHE A 787 -11.09 -32.14 87.48
CA PHE A 787 -11.27 -32.56 86.09
C PHE A 787 -12.41 -31.81 85.39
N ILE A 788 -13.48 -31.43 86.10
CA ILE A 788 -14.58 -30.62 85.54
C ILE A 788 -14.11 -29.21 85.21
N TYR A 789 -13.30 -28.61 86.09
CA TYR A 789 -12.71 -27.29 85.82
C TYR A 789 -11.78 -27.34 84.60
N ASN A 790 -10.97 -28.40 84.48
CA ASN A 790 -10.10 -28.61 83.31
C ASN A 790 -10.91 -28.80 82.01
N ALA A 791 -11.99 -29.59 82.06
CA ALA A 791 -12.88 -29.79 80.91
C ALA A 791 -13.56 -28.48 80.47
N LEU A 792 -14.08 -27.70 81.43
CA LEU A 792 -14.67 -26.38 81.15
C LEU A 792 -13.62 -25.38 80.66
N LEU A 793 -12.40 -25.41 81.18
CA LEU A 793 -11.32 -24.54 80.72
C LEU A 793 -10.89 -24.90 79.28
N ALA A 794 -10.82 -26.19 78.94
CA ALA A 794 -10.62 -26.62 77.56
C ALA A 794 -11.74 -26.12 76.64
N MET A 795 -12.99 -26.16 77.08
CA MET A 795 -14.10 -25.54 76.34
C MET A 795 -13.95 -24.02 76.20
N VAL A 796 -13.45 -23.32 77.22
CA VAL A 796 -13.15 -21.87 77.12
C VAL A 796 -12.07 -21.60 76.07
N GLN A 797 -11.03 -22.43 76.01
CA GLN A 797 -9.98 -22.33 75.00
C GLN A 797 -10.55 -22.51 73.59
N VAL A 798 -11.40 -23.54 73.39
CA VAL A 798 -12.09 -23.75 72.10
C VAL A 798 -12.99 -22.55 71.77
N HIS A 799 -13.76 -22.05 72.72
CA HIS A 799 -14.59 -20.86 72.53
C HIS A 799 -13.74 -19.64 72.13
N ALA A 800 -12.59 -19.41 72.78
CA ALA A 800 -11.69 -18.30 72.48
C ALA A 800 -11.10 -18.40 71.07
N GLN A 801 -10.64 -19.59 70.68
CA GLN A 801 -10.11 -19.88 69.34
C GLN A 801 -11.17 -19.62 68.26
N VAL A 802 -12.35 -20.23 68.41
CA VAL A 802 -13.45 -20.09 67.43
C VAL A 802 -13.95 -18.65 67.37
N ARG A 803 -14.02 -17.95 68.50
CA ARG A 803 -14.45 -16.54 68.52
C ARG A 803 -13.46 -15.61 67.81
N ALA A 804 -12.15 -15.89 67.89
CA ALA A 804 -11.13 -15.11 67.20
C ALA A 804 -11.18 -15.33 65.67
N VAL A 805 -11.32 -16.60 65.24
CA VAL A 805 -11.27 -16.98 63.83
C VAL A 805 -12.63 -16.87 63.14
N ALA A 806 -13.70 -17.42 63.73
CA ALA A 806 -15.01 -17.57 63.12
C ALA A 806 -16.15 -17.34 64.13
N LYS A 807 -16.39 -16.08 64.51
CA LYS A 807 -17.44 -15.69 65.48
C LYS A 807 -18.83 -16.31 65.21
N PRO A 808 -19.32 -16.43 63.97
CA PRO A 808 -20.63 -17.04 63.70
C PRO A 808 -20.73 -18.51 64.13
N LEU A 809 -19.62 -19.26 64.16
CA LEU A 809 -19.59 -20.69 64.44
C LEU A 809 -19.56 -21.03 65.94
N VAL A 810 -19.37 -20.05 66.83
CA VAL A 810 -19.24 -20.27 68.28
C VAL A 810 -20.44 -21.03 68.84
N ASN A 811 -21.66 -20.62 68.50
CA ASN A 811 -22.86 -21.24 69.03
C ASN A 811 -22.98 -22.71 68.58
N ARG A 812 -22.78 -22.96 67.28
CA ARG A 812 -22.79 -24.31 66.70
C ARG A 812 -21.74 -25.21 67.35
N THR A 813 -20.52 -24.70 67.54
CA THR A 813 -19.39 -25.46 68.11
C THR A 813 -19.63 -25.87 69.56
N ILE A 814 -19.98 -24.90 70.42
CA ILE A 814 -20.15 -25.18 71.86
C ILE A 814 -21.37 -26.07 72.12
N THR A 815 -22.43 -25.93 71.32
CA THR A 815 -23.61 -26.80 71.40
C THR A 815 -23.25 -28.25 71.06
N ALA A 816 -22.54 -28.48 69.94
CA ALA A 816 -22.12 -29.82 69.52
C ALA A 816 -21.14 -30.46 70.53
N LEU A 817 -20.19 -29.68 71.06
CA LEU A 817 -19.27 -30.17 72.09
C LEU A 817 -20.00 -30.54 73.39
N LEU A 818 -21.03 -29.78 73.79
CA LEU A 818 -21.82 -30.09 74.97
C LEU A 818 -22.65 -31.37 74.80
N GLU A 819 -23.20 -31.62 73.61
CA GLU A 819 -23.90 -32.87 73.30
C GLU A 819 -22.98 -34.08 73.43
N LEU A 820 -21.77 -34.00 72.86
CA LEU A 820 -20.75 -35.06 72.96
C LEU A 820 -20.26 -35.23 74.40
N LEU A 821 -20.05 -34.13 75.12
CA LEU A 821 -19.68 -34.14 76.54
C LEU A 821 -20.73 -34.86 77.38
N ALA A 822 -22.01 -34.57 77.16
CA ALA A 822 -23.11 -35.22 77.87
C ALA A 822 -23.17 -36.72 77.56
N GLU A 823 -22.87 -37.12 76.31
CA GLU A 823 -22.80 -38.53 75.92
C GLU A 823 -21.64 -39.26 76.59
N VAL A 824 -20.42 -38.71 76.53
CA VAL A 824 -19.26 -39.33 77.16
C VAL A 824 -19.42 -39.41 78.68
N THR A 825 -20.02 -38.38 79.28
CA THR A 825 -20.37 -38.39 80.71
C THR A 825 -21.34 -39.53 81.04
N TYR A 826 -22.37 -39.74 80.20
CA TYR A 826 -23.31 -40.84 80.35
C TYR A 826 -22.62 -42.21 80.24
N GLU A 827 -21.79 -42.41 79.21
CA GLU A 827 -21.02 -43.64 79.01
C GLU A 827 -20.10 -43.96 80.20
N CYS A 828 -19.33 -42.97 80.67
CA CYS A 828 -18.44 -43.14 81.82
C CYS A 828 -19.22 -43.53 83.08
N PHE A 829 -20.37 -42.90 83.34
CA PHE A 829 -21.20 -43.26 84.49
C PHE A 829 -21.91 -44.61 84.34
N MET A 830 -22.12 -45.13 83.11
CA MET A 830 -22.61 -46.51 82.92
C MET A 830 -21.61 -47.54 83.43
N GLU A 831 -20.31 -47.30 83.23
CA GLU A 831 -19.23 -48.20 83.63
C GLU A 831 -19.02 -48.24 85.16
N VAL A 832 -19.45 -47.19 85.87
CA VAL A 832 -19.38 -47.16 87.33
C VAL A 832 -20.39 -48.16 87.95
N PRO A 833 -19.93 -49.15 88.74
CA PRO A 833 -20.79 -50.24 89.18
C PRO A 833 -21.80 -49.82 90.26
N ARG A 834 -21.44 -48.90 91.17
CA ARG A 834 -22.26 -48.50 92.33
C ARG A 834 -21.98 -47.07 92.78
N PHE A 835 -23.03 -46.32 93.15
CA PHE A 835 -22.92 -45.00 93.77
C PHE A 835 -23.38 -45.03 95.23
N GLY A 836 -22.57 -44.47 96.13
CA GLY A 836 -22.99 -44.10 97.48
C GLY A 836 -23.68 -42.73 97.51
N MET A 837 -24.22 -42.31 98.67
CA MET A 837 -24.93 -41.03 98.79
C MET A 837 -24.02 -39.82 98.49
N GLY A 838 -22.78 -39.82 98.99
CA GLY A 838 -21.78 -38.80 98.66
C GLY A 838 -21.42 -38.78 97.17
N GLY A 839 -21.21 -39.96 96.56
CA GLY A 839 -20.88 -40.09 95.14
C GLY A 839 -22.01 -39.64 94.20
N MET A 840 -23.27 -39.97 94.51
CA MET A 840 -24.43 -39.51 93.75
C MET A 840 -24.58 -37.98 93.82
N LEU A 841 -24.46 -37.40 95.02
CA LEU A 841 -24.58 -35.95 95.21
C LEU A 841 -23.41 -35.20 94.56
N GLN A 842 -22.20 -35.75 94.59
CA GLN A 842 -21.03 -35.19 93.91
C GLN A 842 -21.21 -35.22 92.38
N ALA A 843 -21.60 -36.35 91.81
CA ALA A 843 -21.87 -36.44 90.37
C ALA A 843 -22.99 -35.48 89.95
N THR A 844 -24.04 -35.36 90.77
CA THR A 844 -25.14 -34.40 90.52
C THR A 844 -24.65 -32.95 90.60
N LEU A 845 -23.81 -32.60 91.58
CA LEU A 845 -23.19 -31.28 91.70
C LEU A 845 -22.38 -30.93 90.43
N GLU A 846 -21.58 -31.87 89.94
CA GLU A 846 -20.68 -31.69 88.80
C GLU A 846 -21.43 -31.52 87.48
N ILE A 847 -22.41 -32.38 87.21
CA ILE A 847 -23.26 -32.27 86.02
C ILE A 847 -24.06 -30.97 86.06
N GLU A 848 -24.63 -30.63 87.22
CA GLU A 848 -25.39 -29.40 87.39
C GLU A 848 -24.51 -28.15 87.25
N PHE A 849 -23.24 -28.22 87.66
CA PHE A 849 -22.27 -27.16 87.44
C PHE A 849 -21.96 -26.95 85.97
N VAL A 850 -21.75 -28.02 85.20
CA VAL A 850 -21.57 -27.95 83.74
C VAL A 850 -22.83 -27.42 83.06
N HIS A 851 -23.99 -27.99 83.39
CA HIS A 851 -25.30 -27.61 82.85
C HIS A 851 -25.62 -26.13 83.07
N GLN A 852 -25.46 -25.62 84.30
CA GLN A 852 -25.74 -24.22 84.60
C GLN A 852 -24.69 -23.24 84.06
N THR A 853 -23.44 -23.68 83.88
CA THR A 853 -22.38 -22.84 83.30
C THR A 853 -22.57 -22.69 81.79
N LEU A 854 -23.03 -23.74 81.12
CA LEU A 854 -23.25 -23.78 79.67
C LEU A 854 -24.71 -23.60 79.25
N ALA A 855 -25.59 -23.15 80.15
CA ALA A 855 -27.04 -23.07 79.95
C ALA A 855 -27.49 -22.38 78.64
N GLN A 856 -26.70 -21.44 78.10
CA GLN A 856 -26.99 -20.78 76.83
C GLN A 856 -26.88 -21.70 75.60
N TYR A 857 -26.05 -22.74 75.69
CA TYR A 857 -25.70 -23.64 74.59
C TYR A 857 -26.31 -25.04 74.75
N VAL A 858 -27.22 -25.22 75.71
CA VAL A 858 -27.90 -26.49 75.92
C VAL A 858 -28.92 -26.70 74.80
N SER A 859 -28.66 -27.68 73.93
CA SER A 859 -29.65 -28.13 72.95
C SER A 859 -30.69 -29.06 73.58
N LYS A 860 -31.76 -29.32 72.83
CA LYS A 860 -32.77 -30.31 73.22
C LYS A 860 -32.18 -31.71 73.34
N GLU A 861 -31.18 -32.04 72.52
CA GLU A 861 -30.53 -33.35 72.54
C GLU A 861 -29.59 -33.48 73.75
N ALA A 862 -28.80 -32.45 74.05
CA ALA A 862 -28.00 -32.38 75.26
C ALA A 862 -28.88 -32.51 76.52
N GLU A 863 -30.02 -31.80 76.57
CA GLU A 863 -30.96 -31.90 77.69
C GLU A 863 -31.52 -33.32 77.86
N GLN A 864 -31.87 -34.00 76.76
CA GLN A 864 -32.31 -35.40 76.81
C GLN A 864 -31.21 -36.34 77.31
N ARG A 865 -29.97 -36.14 76.88
CA ARG A 865 -28.80 -36.91 77.34
C ARG A 865 -28.55 -36.70 78.84
N LEU A 866 -28.53 -35.44 79.29
CA LEU A 866 -28.39 -35.10 80.70
C LEU A 866 -29.50 -35.73 81.56
N ASN A 867 -30.75 -35.72 81.09
CA ASN A 867 -31.87 -36.40 81.75
C ASN A 867 -31.65 -37.92 81.90
N LYS A 868 -31.06 -38.58 80.90
CA LYS A 868 -30.67 -39.99 81.01
C LYS A 868 -29.58 -40.20 82.06
N VAL A 869 -28.63 -39.26 82.19
CA VAL A 869 -27.61 -39.31 83.25
C VAL A 869 -28.25 -39.22 84.63
N TYR A 870 -29.17 -38.27 84.86
CA TYR A 870 -29.87 -38.16 86.15
C TYR A 870 -30.68 -39.44 86.48
N ALA A 871 -31.36 -40.03 85.49
CA ALA A 871 -32.07 -41.29 85.67
C ALA A 871 -31.12 -42.45 86.00
N LEU A 872 -29.95 -42.50 85.37
CA LEU A 872 -28.93 -43.51 85.62
C LEU A 872 -28.36 -43.41 87.04
N LEU A 873 -28.01 -42.19 87.47
CA LEU A 873 -27.55 -41.93 88.83
C LEU A 873 -28.58 -42.38 89.87
N SER A 874 -29.85 -42.05 89.66
CA SER A 874 -30.94 -42.50 90.54
C SER A 874 -31.13 -44.01 90.56
N SER A 875 -30.85 -44.71 89.44
CA SER A 875 -31.01 -46.17 89.35
C SER A 875 -29.86 -46.96 89.98
N LYS A 876 -28.64 -46.44 89.88
CA LYS A 876 -27.39 -47.06 90.37
C LYS A 876 -27.06 -46.65 91.82
N PHE A 877 -27.84 -45.75 92.39
CA PHE A 877 -27.75 -45.35 93.79
C PHE A 877 -28.13 -46.49 94.73
N GLN A 878 -27.19 -46.93 95.57
CA GLN A 878 -27.46 -47.91 96.61
C GLN A 878 -27.98 -47.19 97.86
N ARG A 879 -29.25 -47.43 98.21
CA ARG A 879 -29.77 -47.07 99.54
C ARG A 879 -28.93 -47.76 100.60
N SER A 880 -28.43 -47.01 101.58
CA SER A 880 -27.59 -47.55 102.64
C SER A 880 -28.28 -48.72 103.33
N ASN A 881 -27.57 -49.84 103.50
CA ASN A 881 -28.07 -51.01 104.25
C ASN A 881 -28.32 -50.72 105.76
N SER A 882 -28.07 -49.49 106.24
CA SER A 882 -28.36 -49.06 107.62
C SER A 882 -29.83 -48.67 107.87
N SER A 883 -30.67 -48.51 106.83
CA SER A 883 -32.08 -48.06 106.96
C SER A 883 -33.13 -49.16 106.69
N ARG A 884 -32.80 -50.44 106.95
CA ARG A 884 -33.79 -51.52 106.99
C ARG A 884 -34.86 -51.36 108.10
N SER A 885 -34.76 -50.31 108.93
CA SER A 885 -35.75 -49.92 109.92
C SER A 885 -36.38 -48.58 109.55
N GLY A 886 -37.68 -48.61 109.21
CA GLY A 886 -38.61 -47.54 109.54
C GLY A 886 -38.84 -46.41 108.54
N ASN A 887 -37.86 -45.58 108.18
CA ASN A 887 -38.20 -44.19 107.84
C ASN A 887 -37.72 -43.71 106.45
N ALA A 888 -38.42 -44.12 105.40
CA ALA A 888 -38.22 -43.58 104.05
C ALA A 888 -38.47 -42.05 103.96
N ALA A 889 -39.25 -41.48 104.88
CA ALA A 889 -39.52 -40.04 104.96
C ALA A 889 -38.32 -39.24 105.49
N GLU A 890 -37.60 -39.75 106.50
CA GLU A 890 -36.40 -39.09 107.04
C GLU A 890 -35.24 -39.16 106.03
N GLU A 891 -35.12 -40.25 105.28
CA GLU A 891 -34.09 -40.40 104.24
C GLU A 891 -34.36 -39.47 103.04
N ALA A 892 -35.63 -39.26 102.67
CA ALA A 892 -36.03 -38.29 101.65
C ALA A 892 -35.78 -36.84 102.11
N GLU A 893 -36.02 -36.54 103.39
CA GLU A 893 -35.72 -35.23 103.97
C GLU A 893 -34.20 -34.99 104.08
N LEU A 894 -33.42 -36.01 104.44
CA LEU A 894 -31.96 -35.98 104.41
C LEU A 894 -31.42 -35.70 102.99
N ILE A 895 -31.94 -36.38 101.97
CA ILE A 895 -31.55 -36.11 100.58
C ILE A 895 -31.91 -34.67 100.18
N ARG A 896 -33.08 -34.15 100.60
CA ARG A 896 -33.48 -32.76 100.34
C ARG A 896 -32.55 -31.73 100.98
N VAL A 897 -32.23 -31.90 102.27
CA VAL A 897 -31.31 -31.03 103.00
C VAL A 897 -29.92 -31.06 102.38
N GLU A 898 -29.45 -32.23 101.99
CA GLU A 898 -28.14 -32.39 101.35
C GLU A 898 -28.14 -31.81 99.92
N LEU A 899 -29.26 -31.84 99.19
CA LEU A 899 -29.41 -31.20 97.88
C LEU A 899 -29.43 -29.67 97.99
N GLU A 900 -29.98 -29.11 99.08
CA GLU A 900 -29.84 -27.69 99.41
C GLU A 900 -28.39 -27.30 99.75
N ALA A 901 -27.67 -28.15 100.48
CA ALA A 901 -26.24 -27.94 100.76
C ALA A 901 -25.41 -27.95 99.46
N VAL A 902 -25.65 -28.93 98.57
CA VAL A 902 -25.07 -29.01 97.22
C VAL A 902 -25.38 -27.74 96.42
N LYS A 903 -26.62 -27.24 96.45
CA LYS A 903 -27.01 -25.99 95.77
C LYS A 903 -26.25 -24.77 96.31
N LYS A 904 -25.98 -24.72 97.62
CA LYS A 904 -25.17 -23.66 98.23
C LYS A 904 -23.71 -23.74 97.75
N THR A 905 -23.12 -24.94 97.76
CA THR A 905 -21.76 -25.19 97.24
C THR A 905 -21.63 -24.87 95.76
N LEU A 906 -22.65 -25.23 94.96
CA LEU A 906 -22.76 -24.87 93.54
C LEU A 906 -22.75 -23.35 93.34
N SER A 907 -23.56 -22.63 94.13
CA SER A 907 -23.64 -21.17 94.04
C SER A 907 -22.33 -20.48 94.45
N ALA A 908 -21.59 -21.04 95.41
CA ALA A 908 -20.29 -20.55 95.83
C ALA A 908 -19.23 -20.80 94.75
N SER A 909 -19.19 -22.02 94.21
CA SER A 909 -18.27 -22.42 93.12
C SER A 909 -18.46 -21.55 91.89
N ARG A 910 -19.71 -21.28 91.47
CA ARG A 910 -20.03 -20.40 90.32
C ARG A 910 -19.65 -18.93 90.55
N ARG A 911 -19.66 -18.45 91.80
CA ARG A 911 -19.20 -17.08 92.12
C ARG A 911 -17.69 -16.97 92.03
N MET A 912 -16.97 -17.99 92.49
CA MET A 912 -15.51 -18.03 92.47
C MET A 912 -14.96 -18.07 91.04
N THR A 913 -15.55 -18.88 90.17
CA THR A 913 -15.13 -19.05 88.76
C THR A 913 -15.87 -18.15 87.76
N ALA A 914 -16.59 -17.14 88.26
CA ALA A 914 -17.43 -16.27 87.42
C ALA A 914 -16.67 -15.51 86.33
N LEU A 915 -15.40 -15.18 86.59
CA LEU A 915 -14.52 -14.47 85.64
C LEU A 915 -13.99 -15.41 84.55
N GLU A 916 -13.61 -16.63 84.92
CA GLU A 916 -13.03 -17.62 84.00
C GLU A 916 -14.05 -18.10 82.96
N TYR A 917 -15.30 -18.29 83.37
CA TYR A 917 -16.39 -18.74 82.51
C TYR A 917 -17.28 -17.61 82.00
N LEU A 918 -16.81 -16.36 82.08
CA LEU A 918 -17.56 -15.18 81.64
C LEU A 918 -17.96 -15.27 80.16
N CYS A 919 -17.14 -15.94 79.34
CA CYS A 919 -17.38 -16.09 77.90
C CYS A 919 -18.66 -16.85 77.55
N PHE A 920 -19.14 -17.74 78.43
CA PHE A 920 -20.36 -18.51 78.20
C PHE A 920 -21.64 -17.79 78.63
N ARG A 921 -21.52 -16.60 79.23
CA ARG A 921 -22.67 -15.80 79.62
C ARG A 921 -23.20 -15.02 78.41
N PRO A 922 -24.52 -14.82 78.32
CA PRO A 922 -25.10 -14.02 77.25
C PRO A 922 -24.53 -12.61 77.33
N VAL A 923 -23.99 -12.13 76.22
CA VAL A 923 -23.64 -10.72 76.05
C VAL A 923 -24.96 -9.95 76.17
N LYS A 924 -25.14 -9.21 77.27
CA LYS A 924 -26.26 -8.26 77.38
C LYS A 924 -26.16 -7.35 76.16
N SER A 925 -27.09 -7.51 75.21
CA SER A 925 -27.23 -6.61 74.08
C SER A 925 -27.25 -5.19 74.65
N SER A 926 -26.19 -4.43 74.37
CA SER A 926 -26.14 -3.02 74.70
C SER A 926 -27.39 -2.42 74.11
N ARG A 927 -28.30 -1.93 74.97
CA ARG A 927 -29.47 -1.15 74.57
C ARG A 927 -29.10 -0.30 73.38
N SER A 928 -29.73 -0.59 72.24
CA SER A 928 -29.70 0.21 71.03
C SER A 928 -29.68 1.69 71.41
N ILE A 929 -28.51 2.30 71.26
CA ILE A 929 -28.41 3.75 71.17
C ILE A 929 -29.12 4.06 69.88
N LYS A 930 -30.37 4.53 69.99
CA LYS A 930 -31.09 5.20 68.92
C LYS A 930 -30.19 6.33 68.42
N LYS A 931 -29.44 6.09 67.35
CA LYS A 931 -28.87 7.16 66.54
C LYS A 931 -30.00 7.69 65.67
N THR A 932 -30.56 8.81 66.10
CA THR A 932 -31.22 9.78 65.24
C THR A 932 -30.15 10.45 64.38
N SER A 933 -30.07 10.08 63.09
CA SER A 933 -29.87 10.98 61.95
C SER A 933 -30.03 10.18 60.66
#